data_AF-A0A7J2MFF8-F1
#
_entry.id   AF-A0A7J2MFF8-F1
#
_cell.length_a   1.000
_cell.length_b   1.000
_cell.length_c   1.000
_cell.angle_alpha   90.00
_cell.angle_beta   90.00
_cell.angle_gamma   90.00
#
_symmetry.space_group_name_H-M   'P 1'
#
loop_
_entity.id
_entity.type
_entity.pdbx_description
1 polymer ?
#
loop_
_entity_poly.entity_id
_entity_poly.type
_entity_poly.pdbx_seq_one_letter_code
_entity_poly.pdbx_strand_id
1 'polypeptide(L)'
;DALINLQSVFNLGDDDDAGSVEVLKRLDVPVFHPLMAYHATEEEWSADLHGLGSTEIGWSVAMPEFEGVIEPIIIGVATPGEAHGTELEMHVAIEDRVKKVANRVRSWIALKEKPQQKRKVAFILHNSPCAGLEATIGAGAHLDTLESVSRILGQMKESGYSVNPPESGKELIETIMSKKAIAEFRWTTIDEIVKSGGVLAMVTKAEYEEWFGTLAPDVRARMCEVWGNPPGEAKDGVPAAMVYDGKIVVTGVTFGNAVVCIQPKRGCAGSRCDGTVCKILHDPEIPPPHQYMATYRYLENEFGADVIVHVGTHGNLEFLPGKSVALSESCYPDIAIGNIPHLYIYNSDNPPEGTIAKRRSYATLIDHAQTVMTESGVYGELKELEDQIAEYKKTKETDKGRAHAAEHVITDLLISTKLSVDIHLERLVEEGATFEQIVDAAHEMISRIYNSQIPGGMHTFGSIPKGDRKVELMGSILKYDSELRKAVSGMIGADIEVTNDFSEIDSLGKELIRRFIEPDPRPDHEIAKEVFKDRLNNPDRPMSAISPIAEKIRTISSAIDASDEIGALFHGFDAGYIEPGPSGLITRGKPEILPTGRNFYSLDPFKIPTKAAWRIGAQLADGVIARYVEEHGKIPENIAMYWMASDIMWADGEQLAQIMHLVGCEPIWDGSRVNGYKIIPLEELGRPRIDVTIRVSGITRDCFYNCVEFLDEAIREISVLDEPDDMNYIKKHASGGVEAGGGDVDEAGGVTETGTGTGTAGSGGARIFSSKPGTYGNGVNLAVYASAWKEDKDLSDVYLYWNGYEYGKGVFGAESHDKFASQLRTVDLTFNKTVTDEYDLCGCCCYFG
;
A
#
# COMPACT_ATOMS: atom_id res chain seq x y z
N ASP A 1 -11.49 27.94 -15.23
CA ASP A 1 -11.58 27.63 -13.79
C ASP A 1 -11.52 26.14 -13.48
N ALA A 2 -12.14 25.27 -14.29
CA ALA A 2 -12.01 23.82 -14.21
C ALA A 2 -12.21 23.20 -15.60
N LEU A 3 -11.75 21.96 -15.79
CA LEU A 3 -12.02 21.15 -16.98
C LEU A 3 -12.72 19.85 -16.57
N ILE A 4 -13.79 19.46 -17.29
CA ILE A 4 -14.50 18.20 -17.06
C ILE A 4 -14.29 17.32 -18.30
N ASN A 5 -13.53 16.24 -18.14
CA ASN A 5 -13.29 15.25 -19.16
C ASN A 5 -14.33 14.11 -19.08
N LEU A 6 -15.22 14.04 -20.07
CA LEU A 6 -16.21 12.96 -20.22
C LEU A 6 -15.79 11.89 -21.23
N GLN A 7 -14.57 11.96 -21.77
CA GLN A 7 -14.03 10.95 -22.67
C GLN A 7 -13.39 9.83 -21.87
N SER A 8 -13.71 8.59 -22.25
CA SER A 8 -13.10 7.34 -21.77
C SER A 8 -11.58 7.35 -21.68
N VAL A 9 -10.96 7.89 -22.73
CA VAL A 9 -9.53 8.07 -22.87
C VAL A 9 -9.34 9.47 -23.41
N PHE A 10 -8.63 10.28 -22.65
CA PHE A 10 -8.25 11.61 -23.08
C PHE A 10 -7.09 11.44 -24.06
N ASN A 11 -7.24 11.95 -25.28
CA ASN A 11 -6.16 11.86 -26.27
C ASN A 11 -5.94 13.25 -26.86
N LEU A 12 -5.07 14.02 -26.20
CA LEU A 12 -4.69 15.38 -26.60
C LEU A 12 -3.41 15.39 -27.46
N GLY A 13 -3.28 14.52 -28.47
CA GLY A 13 -2.16 14.57 -29.42
C GLY A 13 -1.89 13.29 -30.20
N ASP A 14 -1.07 13.41 -31.26
CA ASP A 14 -0.63 12.29 -32.11
C ASP A 14 0.67 11.60 -31.61
N ASP A 15 1.32 12.09 -30.54
CA ASP A 15 2.57 11.56 -29.97
C ASP A 15 2.52 11.63 -28.42
N ASP A 16 2.68 10.46 -27.75
CA ASP A 16 2.95 10.17 -26.32
C ASP A 16 2.24 10.99 -25.20
N ASP A 17 1.96 10.35 -24.05
CA ASP A 17 1.33 10.94 -22.84
C ASP A 17 1.95 12.29 -22.37
N ALA A 18 3.21 12.55 -22.73
CA ALA A 18 3.90 13.82 -22.45
C ALA A 18 3.23 15.04 -23.12
N GLY A 19 2.52 14.85 -24.24
CA GLY A 19 1.83 15.93 -24.96
C GLY A 19 0.60 16.46 -24.23
N SER A 20 -0.22 15.58 -23.65
CA SER A 20 -1.45 15.95 -22.95
C SER A 20 -1.17 16.65 -21.62
N VAL A 21 -0.23 16.11 -20.82
CA VAL A 21 0.17 16.68 -19.54
C VAL A 21 0.72 18.09 -19.69
N GLU A 22 1.56 18.37 -20.70
CA GLU A 22 2.10 19.71 -20.93
C GLU A 22 1.01 20.72 -21.35
N VAL A 23 -0.04 20.29 -22.05
CA VAL A 23 -1.22 21.13 -22.32
C VAL A 23 -1.98 21.44 -21.03
N LEU A 24 -2.25 20.42 -20.21
CA LEU A 24 -2.98 20.57 -18.94
C LEU A 24 -2.22 21.45 -17.94
N LYS A 25 -0.91 21.28 -17.85
CA LYS A 25 -0.02 22.12 -17.03
C LYS A 25 -0.07 23.58 -17.43
N ARG A 26 -0.15 23.88 -18.73
CA ARG A 26 -0.32 25.26 -19.23
C ARG A 26 -1.72 25.81 -18.97
N LEU A 27 -2.74 24.96 -18.94
CA LEU A 27 -4.11 25.35 -18.63
C LEU A 27 -4.29 25.69 -17.15
N ASP A 28 -3.60 24.95 -16.27
CA ASP A 28 -3.50 25.17 -14.83
C ASP A 28 -4.86 25.32 -14.11
N VAL A 29 -5.69 24.28 -14.30
CA VAL A 29 -6.99 24.13 -13.64
C VAL A 29 -7.19 22.66 -13.25
N PRO A 30 -8.06 22.37 -12.27
CA PRO A 30 -8.35 20.99 -11.91
C PRO A 30 -9.08 20.31 -13.08
N VAL A 31 -8.67 19.07 -13.38
CA VAL A 31 -9.21 18.26 -14.47
C VAL A 31 -10.00 17.10 -13.88
N PHE A 32 -11.33 17.19 -13.92
CA PHE A 32 -12.23 16.19 -13.39
C PHE A 32 -12.46 15.10 -14.43
N HIS A 33 -12.50 13.84 -14.02
CA HIS A 33 -12.85 12.72 -14.89
C HIS A 33 -14.03 11.91 -14.35
N PRO A 34 -15.27 12.40 -14.50
CA PRO A 34 -16.45 11.62 -14.18
C PRO A 34 -16.54 10.37 -15.05
N LEU A 35 -16.98 9.27 -14.44
CA LEU A 35 -17.02 7.96 -15.09
C LEU A 35 -18.39 7.66 -15.72
N MET A 36 -18.38 6.75 -16.68
CA MET A 36 -19.55 6.16 -17.30
C MET A 36 -19.41 4.64 -17.21
N ALA A 37 -20.46 3.93 -16.82
CA ALA A 37 -20.52 2.48 -17.00
C ALA A 37 -21.05 2.19 -18.40
N TYR A 38 -20.26 1.50 -19.23
CA TYR A 38 -20.56 1.30 -20.65
C TYR A 38 -21.33 0.01 -20.91
N HIS A 39 -21.28 -0.92 -19.96
CA HIS A 39 -21.83 -2.27 -20.12
C HIS A 39 -22.73 -2.69 -18.95
N ALA A 40 -23.21 -1.72 -18.17
CA ALA A 40 -24.09 -1.97 -17.03
C ALA A 40 -25.21 -0.93 -16.99
N THR A 41 -26.41 -1.41 -16.65
CA THR A 41 -27.58 -0.60 -16.27
C THR A 41 -27.42 0.03 -14.90
N GLU A 42 -28.31 0.97 -14.55
CA GLU A 42 -28.32 1.58 -13.21
C GLU A 42 -28.54 0.54 -12.12
N GLU A 43 -29.44 -0.42 -12.36
CA GLU A 43 -29.72 -1.52 -11.43
C GLU A 43 -28.52 -2.45 -11.26
N GLU A 44 -27.85 -2.83 -12.35
CA GLU A 44 -26.66 -3.68 -12.32
C GLU A 44 -25.49 -2.98 -11.61
N TRP A 45 -25.20 -1.73 -11.99
CA TRP A 45 -24.19 -0.93 -11.32
C TRP A 45 -24.50 -0.74 -9.83
N SER A 46 -25.76 -0.47 -9.47
CA SER A 46 -26.17 -0.28 -8.09
C SER A 46 -25.97 -1.54 -7.24
N ALA A 47 -26.25 -2.71 -7.80
CA ALA A 47 -26.08 -4.00 -7.14
C ALA A 47 -24.59 -4.45 -7.07
N ASP A 48 -23.75 -4.01 -8.00
CA ASP A 48 -22.35 -4.42 -8.07
C ASP A 48 -21.47 -3.70 -7.03
N LEU A 49 -20.80 -4.46 -6.16
CA LEU A 49 -19.87 -3.91 -5.17
C LEU A 49 -18.48 -3.61 -5.74
N HIS A 50 -18.15 -4.11 -6.94
CA HIS A 50 -16.93 -3.72 -7.63
C HIS A 50 -17.07 -2.30 -8.19
N GLY A 51 -18.23 -2.01 -8.78
CA GLY A 51 -18.65 -0.70 -9.25
C GLY A 51 -18.38 -0.48 -10.75
N LEU A 52 -17.36 -1.12 -11.32
CA LEU A 52 -17.13 -1.17 -12.78
C LEU A 52 -16.52 -2.52 -13.14
N GLY A 53 -16.67 -2.95 -14.40
CA GLY A 53 -15.99 -4.13 -14.90
C GLY A 53 -14.46 -3.98 -14.83
N SER A 54 -13.72 -5.08 -14.60
CA SER A 54 -12.26 -5.06 -14.47
C SER A 54 -11.54 -4.42 -15.67
N THR A 55 -12.06 -4.67 -16.87
CA THR A 55 -11.54 -4.07 -18.09
C THR A 55 -11.81 -2.57 -18.14
N GLU A 56 -13.01 -2.13 -17.76
CA GLU A 56 -13.39 -0.71 -17.68
C GLU A 56 -12.52 0.05 -16.69
N ILE A 57 -12.23 -0.53 -15.52
CA ILE A 57 -11.32 0.07 -14.53
C ILE A 57 -9.95 0.34 -15.16
N GLY A 58 -9.43 -0.59 -15.96
CA GLY A 58 -8.15 -0.43 -16.64
C GLY A 58 -8.09 0.81 -17.54
N TRP A 59 -9.04 0.96 -18.47
CA TRP A 59 -8.98 2.04 -19.45
C TRP A 59 -9.69 3.34 -19.05
N SER A 60 -10.68 3.31 -18.15
CA SER A 60 -11.45 4.50 -17.72
C SER A 60 -11.02 5.06 -16.36
N VAL A 61 -10.20 4.32 -15.59
CA VAL A 61 -9.73 4.79 -14.27
C VAL A 61 -8.21 4.80 -14.24
N ALA A 62 -7.56 3.64 -14.41
CA ALA A 62 -6.12 3.54 -14.25
C ALA A 62 -5.34 4.31 -15.32
N MET A 63 -5.73 4.23 -16.60
CA MET A 63 -5.05 4.99 -17.66
C MET A 63 -5.23 6.52 -17.51
N PRO A 64 -6.44 7.07 -17.27
CA PRO A 64 -6.60 8.51 -17.05
C PRO A 64 -5.83 9.07 -15.83
N GLU A 65 -5.52 8.25 -14.81
CA GLU A 65 -4.68 8.68 -13.69
C GLU A 65 -3.30 9.19 -14.15
N PHE A 66 -2.76 8.69 -15.28
CA PHE A 66 -1.48 9.15 -15.86
C PHE A 66 -1.50 10.62 -16.28
N GLU A 67 -2.69 11.19 -16.47
CA GLU A 67 -2.90 12.58 -16.86
C GLU A 67 -3.30 13.47 -15.69
N GLY A 68 -3.15 12.98 -14.45
CA GLY A 68 -3.39 13.77 -13.25
C GLY A 68 -4.86 14.15 -13.04
N VAL A 69 -5.79 13.48 -13.73
CA VAL A 69 -7.22 13.72 -13.56
C VAL A 69 -7.69 13.28 -12.16
N ILE A 70 -8.76 13.91 -11.70
CA ILE A 70 -9.27 13.74 -10.34
C ILE A 70 -10.75 13.38 -10.31
N GLU A 71 -11.17 12.82 -9.18
CA GLU A 71 -12.58 12.55 -8.82
C GLU A 71 -13.33 11.62 -9.79
N PRO A 72 -13.01 10.32 -9.80
CA PRO A 72 -13.62 9.30 -10.67
C PRO A 72 -15.04 8.92 -10.19
N ILE A 73 -15.95 9.89 -10.20
CA ILE A 73 -17.36 9.75 -9.80
C ILE A 73 -18.17 9.35 -11.02
N ILE A 74 -18.92 8.25 -10.94
CA ILE A 74 -19.81 7.82 -12.01
C ILE A 74 -20.95 8.81 -12.21
N ILE A 75 -21.29 9.13 -13.45
CA ILE A 75 -22.38 10.05 -13.80
C ILE A 75 -23.40 9.45 -14.76
N GLY A 76 -23.16 8.25 -15.28
CA GLY A 76 -24.08 7.62 -16.23
C GLY A 76 -23.79 6.15 -16.46
N VAL A 77 -24.77 5.50 -17.06
CA VAL A 77 -24.88 4.05 -17.26
C VAL A 77 -25.43 3.74 -18.65
N ALA A 78 -25.24 2.51 -19.11
CA ALA A 78 -25.84 2.01 -20.33
C ALA A 78 -27.30 1.61 -20.09
N THR A 79 -28.18 1.90 -21.05
CA THR A 79 -29.56 1.42 -21.02
C THR A 79 -29.96 0.93 -22.41
N PRO A 80 -30.71 -0.18 -22.52
CA PRO A 80 -31.29 -0.59 -23.79
C PRO A 80 -32.24 0.49 -24.31
N GLY A 81 -31.99 0.94 -25.53
CA GLY A 81 -32.81 1.91 -26.23
C GLY A 81 -33.26 1.38 -27.59
N GLU A 82 -34.29 2.03 -28.15
CA GLU A 82 -34.69 1.82 -29.54
C GLU A 82 -34.75 3.17 -30.23
N ALA A 83 -34.01 3.33 -31.33
CA ALA A 83 -34.21 4.46 -32.24
C ALA A 83 -34.43 3.95 -33.67
N HIS A 84 -35.45 4.51 -34.32
CA HIS A 84 -35.79 4.20 -35.71
C HIS A 84 -35.98 2.70 -36.01
N GLY A 85 -36.48 1.91 -35.05
CA GLY A 85 -36.70 0.47 -35.22
C GLY A 85 -35.45 -0.40 -35.04
N THR A 86 -34.36 0.17 -34.49
CA THR A 86 -33.10 -0.54 -34.20
C THR A 86 -32.82 -0.45 -32.70
N GLU A 87 -32.56 -1.60 -32.08
CA GLU A 87 -32.04 -1.66 -30.70
C GLU A 87 -30.63 -1.09 -30.66
N LEU A 88 -30.38 -0.19 -29.72
CA LEU A 88 -29.09 0.44 -29.50
C LEU A 88 -28.92 0.77 -28.02
N GLU A 89 -27.71 0.60 -27.51
CA GLU A 89 -27.39 1.06 -26.15
C GLU A 89 -27.30 2.59 -26.13
N MET A 90 -28.05 3.19 -25.22
CA MET A 90 -27.99 4.61 -24.92
C MET A 90 -27.30 4.81 -23.58
N HIS A 91 -26.55 5.90 -23.45
CA HIS A 91 -25.97 6.29 -22.17
C HIS A 91 -26.87 7.34 -21.50
N VAL A 92 -27.33 7.03 -20.29
CA VAL A 92 -28.21 7.91 -19.50
C VAL A 92 -27.51 8.37 -18.24
N ALA A 93 -27.85 9.58 -17.79
CA ALA A 93 -27.23 10.19 -16.62
C ALA A 93 -27.88 9.72 -15.31
N ILE A 94 -27.06 9.49 -14.29
CA ILE A 94 -27.51 9.29 -12.90
C ILE A 94 -27.61 10.66 -12.24
N GLU A 95 -28.83 11.14 -12.00
CA GLU A 95 -29.09 12.54 -11.67
C GLU A 95 -28.41 13.00 -10.36
N ASP A 96 -28.42 12.17 -9.32
CA ASP A 96 -27.82 12.50 -8.03
C ASP A 96 -26.28 12.58 -8.14
N ARG A 97 -25.66 11.69 -8.92
CA ARG A 97 -24.22 11.70 -9.13
C ARG A 97 -23.75 12.87 -9.97
N VAL A 98 -24.51 13.26 -11.00
CA VAL A 98 -24.25 14.51 -11.74
C VAL A 98 -24.28 15.71 -10.81
N LYS A 99 -25.25 15.76 -9.88
CA LYS A 99 -25.30 16.82 -8.85
C LYS A 99 -24.07 16.78 -7.93
N LYS A 100 -23.60 15.59 -7.54
CA LYS A 100 -22.37 15.43 -6.75
C LYS A 100 -21.15 16.04 -7.45
N VAL A 101 -20.91 15.66 -8.71
CA VAL A 101 -19.82 16.22 -9.51
C VAL A 101 -19.94 17.75 -9.62
N ALA A 102 -21.12 18.25 -9.97
CA ALA A 102 -21.35 19.70 -10.09
C ALA A 102 -21.08 20.46 -8.78
N ASN A 103 -21.49 19.89 -7.64
CA ASN A 103 -21.24 20.48 -6.33
C ASN A 103 -19.74 20.50 -5.99
N ARG A 104 -19.01 19.43 -6.27
CA ARG A 104 -17.56 19.34 -6.01
C ARG A 104 -16.77 20.29 -6.90
N VAL A 105 -17.07 20.33 -8.20
CA VAL A 105 -16.48 21.32 -9.13
C VAL A 105 -16.72 22.74 -8.63
N ARG A 106 -17.94 23.06 -8.18
CA ARG A 106 -18.25 24.37 -7.60
C ARG A 106 -17.41 24.68 -6.36
N SER A 107 -17.17 23.70 -5.48
CA SER A 107 -16.33 23.91 -4.29
C SER A 107 -14.87 24.21 -4.66
N TRP A 108 -14.31 23.53 -5.66
CA TRP A 108 -12.97 23.83 -6.17
C TRP A 108 -12.86 25.23 -6.76
N ILE A 109 -13.86 25.66 -7.54
CA ILE A 109 -13.92 27.02 -8.09
C ILE A 109 -14.05 28.04 -6.94
N ALA A 110 -14.89 27.77 -5.95
CA ALA A 110 -15.05 28.65 -4.79
C ALA A 110 -13.75 28.79 -3.98
N LEU A 111 -12.98 27.70 -3.83
CA LEU A 111 -11.65 27.71 -3.21
C LEU A 111 -10.69 28.65 -3.96
N LYS A 112 -10.66 28.54 -5.30
CA LYS A 112 -9.84 29.40 -6.18
C LYS A 112 -10.18 30.88 -6.02
N GLU A 113 -11.47 31.21 -6.07
CA GLU A 113 -11.96 32.60 -5.99
C GLU A 113 -11.79 33.23 -4.61
N LYS A 114 -11.72 32.42 -3.54
CA LYS A 114 -11.64 32.92 -2.18
C LYS A 114 -10.24 33.45 -1.88
N PRO A 115 -10.10 34.70 -1.37
CA PRO A 115 -8.80 35.24 -0.97
C PRO A 115 -8.14 34.40 0.11
N GLN A 116 -6.83 34.19 0.02
CA GLN A 116 -6.02 33.35 0.93
C GLN A 116 -6.27 33.68 2.41
N GLN A 117 -6.39 34.96 2.77
CA GLN A 117 -6.66 35.41 4.15
C GLN A 117 -7.97 34.86 4.73
N LYS A 118 -8.95 34.54 3.86
CA LYS A 118 -10.28 34.04 4.22
C LYS A 118 -10.43 32.53 4.05
N ARG A 119 -9.48 31.86 3.42
CA ARG A 119 -9.51 30.40 3.22
C ARG A 119 -9.40 29.70 4.56
N LYS A 120 -10.21 28.65 4.74
CA LYS A 120 -10.27 27.79 5.91
C LYS A 120 -9.81 26.38 5.55
N VAL A 121 -8.86 25.85 6.31
CA VAL A 121 -8.22 24.56 6.03
C VAL A 121 -8.41 23.62 7.20
N ALA A 122 -8.84 22.39 6.93
CA ALA A 122 -8.94 21.34 7.93
C ALA A 122 -7.86 20.28 7.70
N PHE A 123 -6.93 20.16 8.64
CA PHE A 123 -5.91 19.10 8.64
C PHE A 123 -6.42 17.89 9.42
N ILE A 124 -6.39 16.73 8.79
CA ILE A 124 -6.80 15.46 9.40
C ILE A 124 -5.56 14.59 9.61
N LEU A 125 -5.21 14.38 10.89
CA LEU A 125 -4.18 13.45 11.31
C LEU A 125 -4.79 12.06 11.51
N HIS A 126 -4.10 11.01 11.07
CA HIS A 126 -4.64 9.65 11.11
C HIS A 126 -4.65 9.06 12.52
N ASN A 127 -5.50 8.05 12.66
CA ASN A 127 -5.57 7.21 13.83
C ASN A 127 -5.92 5.76 13.43
N SER A 128 -5.33 4.80 14.12
CA SER A 128 -5.64 3.39 13.97
C SER A 128 -7.02 3.05 14.59
N PRO A 129 -7.89 2.28 13.90
CA PRO A 129 -9.24 1.96 14.37
C PRO A 129 -9.33 1.30 15.76
N CYS A 130 -8.35 0.46 16.13
CA CYS A 130 -8.36 -0.36 17.33
C CYS A 130 -7.10 -0.23 18.21
N ALA A 131 -6.32 0.84 18.04
CA ALA A 131 -5.15 1.11 18.88
C ALA A 131 -5.46 2.12 20.01
N GLY A 132 -4.53 2.23 20.96
CA GLY A 132 -4.57 3.32 21.94
C GLY A 132 -4.30 4.65 21.25
N LEU A 133 -5.30 5.51 21.14
CA LEU A 133 -5.24 6.67 20.24
C LEU A 133 -4.13 7.65 20.65
N GLU A 134 -3.88 7.82 21.95
CA GLU A 134 -2.78 8.65 22.47
C GLU A 134 -1.39 8.24 21.94
N ALA A 135 -1.20 6.97 21.55
CA ALA A 135 0.05 6.45 21.02
C ALA A 135 0.13 6.48 19.48
N THR A 136 -0.99 6.72 18.80
CA THR A 136 -1.09 6.64 17.32
C THR A 136 -1.54 7.95 16.68
N ILE A 137 -1.47 9.07 17.41
CA ILE A 137 -1.84 10.40 16.92
C ILE A 137 -0.92 10.78 15.75
N GLY A 138 -1.51 11.00 14.58
CA GLY A 138 -0.74 11.40 13.40
C GLY A 138 0.15 10.28 12.87
N ALA A 139 -0.28 9.02 13.00
CA ALA A 139 0.39 7.93 12.29
C ALA A 139 0.50 8.27 10.80
N GLY A 140 1.70 8.15 10.23
CA GLY A 140 1.97 8.39 8.83
C GLY A 140 3.25 7.67 8.43
N ALA A 141 3.15 6.70 7.54
CA ALA A 141 4.26 5.86 7.12
C ALA A 141 5.43 6.74 6.66
N HIS A 142 6.56 6.63 7.35
CA HIS A 142 7.82 7.34 7.04
C HIS A 142 7.72 8.87 7.00
N LEU A 143 6.72 9.48 7.65
CA LEU A 143 6.49 10.92 7.68
C LEU A 143 6.34 11.42 9.11
N ASP A 144 7.11 12.45 9.48
CA ASP A 144 6.86 13.24 10.69
C ASP A 144 5.65 14.16 10.43
N THR A 145 4.45 13.63 10.62
CA THR A 145 3.19 14.33 10.31
C THR A 145 3.01 15.59 11.16
N LEU A 146 3.44 15.58 12.42
CA LEU A 146 3.28 16.68 13.35
C LEU A 146 4.17 17.86 12.98
N GLU A 147 5.46 17.61 12.73
CA GLU A 147 6.38 18.65 12.26
C GLU A 147 5.96 19.15 10.87
N SER A 148 5.50 18.25 9.99
CA SER A 148 4.99 18.62 8.67
C SER A 148 3.80 19.59 8.76
N VAL A 149 2.79 19.32 9.58
CA VAL A 149 1.65 20.23 9.78
C VAL A 149 2.09 21.57 10.36
N SER A 150 2.99 21.56 11.36
CA SER A 150 3.53 22.79 11.96
C SER A 150 4.19 23.68 10.90
N ARG A 151 5.01 23.09 10.03
CA ARG A 151 5.71 23.79 8.95
C ARG A 151 4.75 24.32 7.89
N ILE A 152 3.77 23.52 7.48
CA ILE A 152 2.73 23.96 6.54
C ILE A 152 1.98 25.16 7.11
N LEU A 153 1.54 25.12 8.38
CA LEU A 153 0.88 26.25 9.03
C LEU A 153 1.78 27.49 9.12
N GLY A 154 3.09 27.30 9.37
CA GLY A 154 4.09 28.36 9.34
C GLY A 154 4.17 29.05 7.97
N GLN A 155 4.33 28.26 6.91
CA GLN A 155 4.36 28.74 5.53
C GLN A 155 3.03 29.37 5.08
N MET A 156 1.90 28.86 5.56
CA MET A 156 0.58 29.48 5.34
C MET A 156 0.53 30.87 5.95
N LYS A 157 1.02 31.07 7.18
CA LYS A 157 1.08 32.40 7.80
C LYS A 157 1.98 33.36 7.01
N GLU A 158 3.15 32.89 6.56
CA GLU A 158 4.07 33.67 5.73
C GLU A 158 3.44 34.06 4.39
N SER A 159 2.63 33.17 3.81
CA SER A 159 1.87 33.40 2.58
C SER A 159 0.60 34.24 2.78
N GLY A 160 0.34 34.72 4.00
CA GLY A 160 -0.76 35.64 4.29
C GLY A 160 -2.10 34.99 4.63
N TYR A 161 -2.15 33.69 4.93
CA TYR A 161 -3.36 33.06 5.51
C TYR A 161 -3.56 33.54 6.96
N SER A 162 -4.82 33.65 7.39
CA SER A 162 -5.16 34.05 8.77
C SER A 162 -5.03 32.87 9.74
N VAL A 163 -3.82 32.36 9.95
CA VAL A 163 -3.52 31.23 10.83
C VAL A 163 -2.52 31.58 11.94
N ASN A 164 -2.59 30.83 13.04
CA ASN A 164 -1.71 30.98 14.20
C ASN A 164 -0.91 29.68 14.39
N PRO A 165 0.20 29.46 13.66
CA PRO A 165 0.92 28.19 13.68
C PRO A 165 1.54 27.92 15.06
N PRO A 166 1.64 26.64 15.47
CA PRO A 166 2.58 26.24 16.52
C PRO A 166 4.03 26.45 16.05
N GLU A 167 4.96 26.58 16.98
CA GLU A 167 6.40 26.74 16.75
C GLU A 167 7.05 25.46 16.20
N SER A 168 6.51 24.29 16.54
CA SER A 168 7.03 22.98 16.10
C SER A 168 5.96 21.88 16.20
N GLY A 169 6.23 20.73 15.57
CA GLY A 169 5.45 19.51 15.75
C GLY A 169 5.33 19.07 17.21
N LYS A 170 6.37 19.36 18.02
CA LYS A 170 6.35 19.12 19.47
C LYS A 170 5.30 19.97 20.19
N GLU A 171 5.24 21.28 19.90
CA GLU A 171 4.20 22.15 20.49
C GLU A 171 2.80 21.73 20.02
N LEU A 172 2.67 21.30 18.75
CA LEU A 172 1.41 20.80 18.21
C LEU A 172 0.89 19.61 19.02
N ILE A 173 1.72 18.58 19.23
CA ILE A 173 1.29 17.41 20.01
C ILE A 173 1.08 17.74 21.49
N GLU A 174 1.89 18.60 22.10
CA GLU A 174 1.67 19.08 23.47
C GLU A 174 0.33 19.83 23.59
N THR A 175 -0.06 20.61 22.58
CA THR A 175 -1.36 21.30 22.53
C THR A 175 -2.52 20.31 22.40
N ILE A 176 -2.41 19.32 21.51
CA ILE A 176 -3.43 18.27 21.33
C ILE A 176 -3.61 17.49 22.65
N MET A 177 -2.51 17.08 23.28
CA MET A 177 -2.54 16.26 24.49
C MET A 177 -2.99 17.03 25.73
N SER A 178 -2.56 18.29 25.89
CA SER A 178 -2.99 19.14 27.01
C SER A 178 -4.48 19.48 26.95
N LYS A 179 -5.01 19.72 25.74
CA LYS A 179 -6.44 19.94 25.53
C LYS A 179 -7.25 18.65 25.44
N LYS A 180 -6.60 17.49 25.38
CA LYS A 180 -7.23 16.20 25.11
C LYS A 180 -8.10 16.25 23.84
N ALA A 181 -7.60 16.90 22.79
CA ALA A 181 -8.31 17.14 21.54
C ALA A 181 -8.36 15.89 20.64
N ILE A 182 -8.90 14.80 21.17
CA ILE A 182 -8.87 13.46 20.59
C ILE A 182 -10.21 12.74 20.76
N ALA A 183 -10.65 12.00 19.74
CA ALA A 183 -11.85 11.16 19.82
C ALA A 183 -11.55 9.82 20.50
N GLU A 184 -11.30 9.84 21.81
CA GLU A 184 -10.94 8.66 22.63
C GLU A 184 -11.96 8.44 23.76
N PHE A 185 -12.07 7.17 24.18
CA PHE A 185 -12.98 6.70 25.22
C PHE A 185 -12.31 5.71 26.20
N ARG A 186 -11.14 5.17 25.88
CA ARG A 186 -10.43 4.17 26.70
C ARG A 186 -9.73 4.79 27.90
N TRP A 187 -8.86 5.77 27.65
CA TRP A 187 -7.98 6.36 28.66
C TRP A 187 -8.36 7.79 29.03
N THR A 188 -8.98 8.49 28.09
CA THR A 188 -9.47 9.85 28.26
C THR A 188 -11.00 9.80 28.13
N THR A 189 -11.70 10.32 29.15
CA THR A 189 -13.17 10.37 29.16
C THR A 189 -13.68 11.60 28.38
N ILE A 190 -14.93 11.53 27.91
CA ILE A 190 -15.54 12.66 27.20
C ILE A 190 -15.60 13.91 28.11
N ASP A 191 -15.93 13.75 29.39
CA ASP A 191 -15.91 14.83 30.39
C ASP A 191 -14.55 15.56 30.45
N GLU A 192 -13.44 14.79 30.42
CA GLU A 192 -12.09 15.34 30.44
C GLU A 192 -11.74 16.09 29.16
N ILE A 193 -12.20 15.62 28.00
CA ILE A 193 -12.03 16.30 26.71
C ILE A 193 -12.73 17.66 26.74
N VAL A 194 -13.98 17.69 27.20
CA VAL A 194 -14.77 18.92 27.32
C VAL A 194 -14.12 19.89 28.29
N LYS A 195 -13.72 19.40 29.48
CA LYS A 195 -13.10 20.21 30.52
C LYS A 195 -11.73 20.77 30.11
N SER A 196 -10.96 20.00 29.35
CA SER A 196 -9.63 20.41 28.85
C SER A 196 -9.70 21.32 27.61
N GLY A 197 -10.90 21.51 27.03
CA GLY A 197 -11.10 22.40 25.89
C GLY A 197 -10.69 21.82 24.54
N GLY A 198 -10.69 20.49 24.41
CA GLY A 198 -10.37 19.76 23.17
C GLY A 198 -11.52 19.66 22.16
N VAL A 199 -12.55 20.48 22.32
CA VAL A 199 -13.81 20.42 21.56
C VAL A 199 -13.87 21.58 20.57
N LEU A 200 -14.06 21.26 19.29
CA LEU A 200 -14.34 22.21 18.21
C LEU A 200 -15.83 22.56 18.14
N ALA A 201 -16.69 21.56 18.32
CA ALA A 201 -18.14 21.74 18.31
C ALA A 201 -18.91 20.69 19.11
N MET A 202 -20.12 21.08 19.49
CA MET A 202 -21.11 20.27 20.19
C MET A 202 -22.37 20.21 19.34
N VAL A 203 -22.39 19.31 18.37
CA VAL A 203 -23.47 19.21 17.37
C VAL A 203 -24.73 18.71 18.06
N THR A 204 -25.80 19.47 17.99
CA THR A 204 -27.08 19.09 18.60
C THR A 204 -27.75 17.97 17.82
N LYS A 205 -28.63 17.24 18.51
CA LYS A 205 -29.47 16.22 17.87
C LYS A 205 -30.23 16.77 16.66
N ALA A 206 -30.83 17.96 16.78
CA ALA A 206 -31.63 18.55 15.70
C ALA A 206 -30.79 18.90 14.46
N GLU A 207 -29.62 19.51 14.66
CA GLU A 207 -28.68 19.84 13.58
C GLU A 207 -28.21 18.57 12.85
N TYR A 208 -27.87 17.53 13.61
CA TYR A 208 -27.42 16.27 13.02
C TYR A 208 -28.56 15.49 12.34
N GLU A 209 -29.76 15.47 12.91
CA GLU A 209 -30.94 14.82 12.31
C GLU A 209 -31.36 15.46 10.98
N GLU A 210 -31.20 16.78 10.83
CA GLU A 210 -31.48 17.48 9.58
C GLU A 210 -30.60 16.94 8.44
N TRP A 211 -29.29 16.83 8.67
CA TRP A 211 -28.36 16.26 7.70
C TRP A 211 -28.54 14.75 7.55
N PHE A 212 -28.65 14.00 8.65
CA PHE A 212 -28.85 12.56 8.61
C PHE A 212 -30.12 12.20 7.82
N GLY A 213 -31.15 13.06 7.87
CA GLY A 213 -32.37 12.95 7.08
C GLY A 213 -32.17 12.98 5.57
N THR A 214 -31.06 13.53 5.06
CA THR A 214 -30.76 13.59 3.62
C THR A 214 -30.04 12.36 3.10
N LEU A 215 -29.58 11.46 3.97
CA LEU A 215 -28.88 10.24 3.57
C LEU A 215 -29.86 9.20 2.99
N ALA A 216 -29.33 8.33 2.13
CA ALA A 216 -30.08 7.23 1.53
C ALA A 216 -30.73 6.33 2.61
N PRO A 217 -31.95 5.80 2.36
CA PRO A 217 -32.71 5.06 3.38
C PRO A 217 -31.97 3.85 3.98
N ASP A 218 -31.27 3.10 3.14
CA ASP A 218 -30.42 1.95 3.49
C ASP A 218 -29.26 2.35 4.40
N VAL A 219 -28.57 3.46 4.09
CA VAL A 219 -27.49 4.01 4.92
C VAL A 219 -27.99 4.34 6.32
N ARG A 220 -29.12 5.05 6.40
CA ARG A 220 -29.72 5.44 7.68
C ARG A 220 -30.15 4.22 8.49
N ALA A 221 -30.82 3.28 7.83
CA ALA A 221 -31.26 2.04 8.45
C ALA A 221 -30.06 1.28 9.03
N ARG A 222 -28.98 1.11 8.25
CA ARG A 222 -27.77 0.41 8.68
C ARG A 222 -27.06 1.11 9.83
N MET A 223 -26.92 2.44 9.77
CA MET A 223 -26.34 3.21 10.88
C MET A 223 -27.17 3.09 12.17
N CYS A 224 -28.50 3.24 12.09
CA CYS A 224 -29.38 3.07 13.25
C CYS A 224 -29.39 1.63 13.80
N GLU A 225 -29.27 0.64 12.91
CA GLU A 225 -29.14 -0.76 13.27
C GLU A 225 -27.88 -1.03 14.09
N VAL A 226 -26.76 -0.37 13.81
CA VAL A 226 -25.51 -0.65 14.53
C VAL A 226 -25.30 0.29 15.73
N TRP A 227 -25.59 1.59 15.56
CA TRP A 227 -25.22 2.66 16.48
C TRP A 227 -26.40 3.35 17.18
N GLY A 228 -27.64 2.89 16.94
CA GLY A 228 -28.85 3.49 17.49
C GLY A 228 -29.28 4.75 16.74
N ASN A 229 -30.38 5.39 17.14
CA ASN A 229 -30.85 6.59 16.43
C ASN A 229 -29.95 7.80 16.72
N PRO A 230 -29.83 8.77 15.79
CA PRO A 230 -29.19 10.07 16.03
C PRO A 230 -29.51 10.69 17.40
N PRO A 231 -28.51 11.18 18.16
CA PRO A 231 -27.08 11.31 17.86
C PRO A 231 -26.24 10.02 18.08
N GLY A 232 -26.89 8.90 18.33
CA GLY A 232 -26.34 7.62 18.77
C GLY A 232 -26.97 7.19 20.09
N GLU A 233 -27.21 5.89 20.25
CA GLU A 233 -27.81 5.31 21.46
C GLU A 233 -26.99 4.09 21.93
N ALA A 234 -27.07 3.77 23.21
CA ALA A 234 -26.43 2.55 23.71
C ALA A 234 -27.11 1.32 23.09
N LYS A 235 -26.32 0.46 22.45
CA LYS A 235 -26.81 -0.71 21.73
C LYS A 235 -25.88 -1.90 21.91
N ASP A 236 -26.44 -3.05 22.29
CA ASP A 236 -25.70 -4.31 22.55
C ASP A 236 -24.57 -4.14 23.58
N GLY A 237 -24.79 -3.32 24.61
CA GLY A 237 -23.78 -3.01 25.63
C GLY A 237 -22.69 -2.01 25.20
N VAL A 238 -22.76 -1.51 23.96
CA VAL A 238 -21.85 -0.50 23.41
C VAL A 238 -22.48 0.89 23.57
N PRO A 239 -21.83 1.86 24.24
CA PRO A 239 -22.35 3.21 24.40
C PRO A 239 -22.32 4.02 23.09
N ALA A 240 -23.07 5.12 23.04
CA ALA A 240 -23.00 6.08 21.95
C ALA A 240 -21.58 6.69 21.88
N ALA A 241 -20.99 6.72 20.69
CA ALA A 241 -19.67 7.28 20.48
C ALA A 241 -19.67 8.80 20.67
N MET A 242 -18.87 9.31 21.61
CA MET A 242 -18.59 10.74 21.76
C MET A 242 -19.84 11.62 21.90
N VAL A 243 -20.83 11.17 22.69
CA VAL A 243 -22.03 11.96 23.02
C VAL A 243 -21.92 12.51 24.44
N TYR A 244 -22.04 13.82 24.59
CA TYR A 244 -22.01 14.55 25.86
C TYR A 244 -23.24 15.44 25.99
N ASP A 245 -24.01 15.30 27.08
CA ASP A 245 -25.27 16.04 27.28
C ASP A 245 -26.23 16.00 26.08
N GLY A 246 -26.31 14.85 25.39
CA GLY A 246 -27.16 14.65 24.21
C GLY A 246 -26.66 15.33 22.93
N LYS A 247 -25.41 15.79 22.91
CA LYS A 247 -24.75 16.42 21.75
C LYS A 247 -23.54 15.60 21.32
N ILE A 248 -23.28 15.56 20.02
CA ILE A 248 -22.11 14.90 19.47
C ILE A 248 -20.90 15.82 19.63
N VAL A 249 -19.83 15.32 20.25
CA VAL A 249 -18.58 16.05 20.47
C VAL A 249 -17.67 15.89 19.25
N VAL A 250 -17.34 17.00 18.60
CA VAL A 250 -16.33 17.05 17.55
C VAL A 250 -15.04 17.60 18.16
N THR A 251 -13.95 16.84 18.07
CA THR A 251 -12.67 17.15 18.74
C THR A 251 -11.61 17.69 17.78
N GLY A 252 -10.75 18.57 18.29
CA GLY A 252 -9.62 19.11 17.55
C GLY A 252 -9.10 20.41 18.16
N VAL A 253 -8.14 21.03 17.49
CA VAL A 253 -7.53 22.29 17.91
C VAL A 253 -7.58 23.33 16.80
N THR A 254 -7.77 24.60 17.17
CA THR A 254 -7.91 25.72 16.23
C THR A 254 -6.65 26.58 16.21
N PHE A 255 -6.19 26.92 15.01
CA PHE A 255 -5.06 27.79 14.74
C PHE A 255 -5.48 28.93 13.79
N GLY A 256 -6.52 29.69 14.17
CA GLY A 256 -7.13 30.72 13.31
C GLY A 256 -8.10 30.11 12.30
N ASN A 257 -7.88 30.34 11.01
CA ASN A 257 -8.65 29.71 9.93
C ASN A 257 -8.21 28.27 9.62
N ALA A 258 -7.31 27.68 10.42
CA ALA A 258 -6.97 26.27 10.32
C ALA A 258 -7.47 25.49 11.54
N VAL A 259 -7.91 24.26 11.33
CA VAL A 259 -8.15 23.28 12.41
C VAL A 259 -7.30 22.04 12.18
N VAL A 260 -6.81 21.44 13.26
CA VAL A 260 -6.16 20.13 13.24
C VAL A 260 -7.05 19.17 14.03
N CYS A 261 -7.54 18.15 13.33
CA CYS A 261 -8.42 17.13 13.89
C CYS A 261 -7.71 15.77 13.84
N ILE A 262 -7.99 14.92 14.82
CA ILE A 262 -7.61 13.51 14.74
C ILE A 262 -8.78 12.75 14.12
N GLN A 263 -8.50 11.91 13.13
CA GLN A 263 -9.52 11.15 12.42
C GLN A 263 -10.33 10.31 13.43
N PRO A 264 -11.67 10.40 13.42
CA PRO A 264 -12.50 9.65 14.35
C PRO A 264 -12.30 8.14 14.27
N LYS A 265 -12.60 7.44 15.37
CA LYS A 265 -12.55 5.97 15.40
C LYS A 265 -13.63 5.37 14.52
N ARG A 266 -13.23 4.38 13.73
CA ARG A 266 -13.99 3.81 12.61
C ARG A 266 -15.10 2.83 13.02
N GLY A 267 -14.93 2.06 14.10
CA GLY A 267 -15.80 0.91 14.36
C GLY A 267 -15.84 0.42 15.80
N CYS A 268 -15.52 1.30 16.75
CA CYS A 268 -15.58 1.01 18.17
C CYS A 268 -16.09 2.21 18.96
N ALA A 269 -16.76 1.94 20.09
CA ALA A 269 -17.26 2.98 20.98
C ALA A 269 -17.30 2.47 22.43
N GLY A 270 -16.57 3.12 23.34
CA GLY A 270 -16.56 2.79 24.76
C GLY A 270 -15.24 2.21 25.29
N SER A 271 -15.09 2.15 26.60
CA SER A 271 -13.78 1.97 27.26
C SER A 271 -13.27 0.52 27.35
N ARG A 272 -14.13 -0.49 27.14
CA ARG A 272 -13.79 -1.91 27.32
C ARG A 272 -13.23 -2.54 26.03
N CYS A 273 -11.93 -2.49 25.87
CA CYS A 273 -11.24 -3.09 24.72
C CYS A 273 -10.98 -4.59 24.96
N ASP A 274 -12.05 -5.40 24.94
CA ASP A 274 -12.04 -6.86 25.09
C ASP A 274 -12.77 -7.56 23.92
N GLY A 275 -12.95 -6.82 22.82
CA GLY A 275 -13.73 -7.25 21.65
C GLY A 275 -15.22 -6.91 21.71
N THR A 276 -15.77 -6.52 22.87
CA THR A 276 -17.21 -6.19 22.98
C THR A 276 -17.56 -4.82 22.40
N VAL A 277 -16.72 -3.80 22.66
CA VAL A 277 -16.93 -2.44 22.12
C VAL A 277 -16.42 -2.27 20.70
N CYS A 278 -15.58 -3.20 20.22
CA CYS A 278 -15.00 -3.20 18.89
C CYS A 278 -15.90 -3.97 17.92
N LYS A 279 -17.07 -3.41 17.61
CA LYS A 279 -18.05 -4.04 16.71
C LYS A 279 -17.45 -4.39 15.33
N ILE A 280 -16.46 -3.62 14.85
CA ILE A 280 -15.75 -3.93 13.60
C ILE A 280 -15.15 -5.33 13.56
N LEU A 281 -14.68 -5.88 14.70
CA LEU A 281 -14.08 -7.21 14.75
C LEU A 281 -15.05 -8.31 14.29
N HIS A 282 -16.35 -8.12 14.56
CA HIS A 282 -17.43 -9.07 14.27
C HIS A 282 -18.17 -8.76 12.97
N ASP A 283 -18.03 -7.53 12.47
CA ASP A 283 -18.69 -7.05 11.27
C ASP A 283 -17.73 -6.17 10.44
N PRO A 284 -17.10 -6.73 9.39
CA PRO A 284 -16.21 -5.99 8.50
C PRO A 284 -16.90 -4.83 7.77
N GLU A 285 -18.21 -4.93 7.51
CA GLU A 285 -19.01 -3.94 6.78
C GLU A 285 -19.62 -2.87 7.68
N ILE A 286 -19.25 -2.88 8.96
CA ILE A 286 -19.86 -2.00 9.95
C ILE A 286 -19.88 -0.54 9.48
N PRO A 287 -20.98 0.21 9.55
CA PRO A 287 -20.96 1.65 9.30
C PRO A 287 -20.04 2.38 10.28
N PRO A 288 -19.46 3.54 9.91
CA PRO A 288 -18.80 4.39 10.89
C PRO A 288 -19.82 4.97 11.89
N PRO A 289 -19.42 5.26 13.15
CA PRO A 289 -20.32 5.85 14.15
C PRO A 289 -20.87 7.21 13.73
N HIS A 290 -21.99 7.62 14.35
CA HIS A 290 -22.57 8.96 14.13
C HIS A 290 -21.56 10.10 14.35
N GLN A 291 -20.67 10.00 15.33
CA GLN A 291 -19.62 11.01 15.56
C GLN A 291 -18.61 11.10 14.42
N TYR A 292 -18.29 9.99 13.75
CA TYR A 292 -17.41 10.02 12.57
C TYR A 292 -18.04 10.92 11.49
N MET A 293 -19.30 10.66 11.18
CA MET A 293 -20.07 11.38 10.18
C MET A 293 -20.31 12.85 10.55
N ALA A 294 -20.68 13.10 11.81
CA ALA A 294 -20.88 14.46 12.32
C ALA A 294 -19.59 15.30 12.26
N THR A 295 -18.41 14.67 12.43
CA THR A 295 -17.12 15.35 12.36
C THR A 295 -16.88 15.94 10.98
N TYR A 296 -17.00 15.14 9.92
CA TYR A 296 -16.81 15.65 8.56
C TYR A 296 -17.92 16.61 8.14
N ARG A 297 -19.16 16.36 8.57
CA ARG A 297 -20.27 17.29 8.30
C ARG A 297 -20.06 18.65 8.98
N TYR A 298 -19.55 18.67 10.21
CA TYR A 298 -19.15 19.89 10.91
C TYR A 298 -18.08 20.66 10.11
N LEU A 299 -17.07 19.94 9.59
CA LEU A 299 -16.02 20.56 8.77
C LEU A 299 -16.59 21.22 7.51
N GLU A 300 -17.54 20.57 6.82
CA GLU A 300 -18.19 21.09 5.61
C GLU A 300 -19.08 22.31 5.90
N ASN A 301 -19.96 22.20 6.90
CA ASN A 301 -21.08 23.14 7.03
C ASN A 301 -20.89 24.23 8.08
N GLU A 302 -20.29 23.89 9.23
CA GLU A 302 -20.20 24.81 10.37
C GLU A 302 -18.84 25.50 10.42
N PHE A 303 -17.77 24.72 10.41
CA PHE A 303 -16.45 25.29 10.22
C PHE A 303 -16.35 25.92 8.83
N GLY A 304 -16.92 25.27 7.80
CA GLY A 304 -16.91 25.75 6.43
C GLY A 304 -15.51 25.68 5.84
N ALA A 305 -14.86 24.51 5.96
CA ALA A 305 -13.57 24.24 5.33
C ALA A 305 -13.70 24.42 3.81
N ASP A 306 -12.78 25.19 3.23
CA ASP A 306 -12.68 25.30 1.77
C ASP A 306 -11.87 24.13 1.18
N VAL A 307 -11.05 23.48 2.00
CA VAL A 307 -10.25 22.31 1.64
C VAL A 307 -9.94 21.47 2.89
N ILE A 308 -9.97 20.15 2.71
CA ILE A 308 -9.46 19.17 3.68
C ILE A 308 -8.09 18.70 3.20
N VAL A 309 -7.16 18.60 4.15
CA VAL A 309 -5.84 17.98 3.95
C VAL A 309 -5.70 16.81 4.91
N HIS A 310 -5.76 15.59 4.39
CA HIS A 310 -5.32 14.43 5.17
C HIS A 310 -3.79 14.33 5.11
N VAL A 311 -3.17 13.99 6.24
CA VAL A 311 -1.71 14.10 6.40
C VAL A 311 -1.09 12.74 6.72
N GLY A 312 -0.33 12.20 5.76
CA GLY A 312 0.44 10.97 5.90
C GLY A 312 -0.28 9.73 5.37
N THR A 313 0.43 8.62 5.33
CA THR A 313 -0.08 7.35 4.82
C THR A 313 -0.38 6.39 5.99
N HIS A 314 -1.59 5.92 6.23
CA HIS A 314 -2.87 6.21 5.57
C HIS A 314 -3.99 6.38 6.61
N GLY A 315 -5.13 6.89 6.15
CA GLY A 315 -6.32 7.11 6.97
C GLY A 315 -7.25 5.92 6.93
N ASN A 316 -8.44 6.07 7.51
CA ASN A 316 -9.49 5.06 7.48
C ASN A 316 -10.74 5.47 6.66
N LEU A 317 -10.70 6.63 5.98
CA LEU A 317 -11.88 7.18 5.28
C LEU A 317 -12.09 6.49 3.93
N GLU A 318 -11.02 6.32 3.19
CA GLU A 318 -10.97 5.64 1.89
C GLU A 318 -11.31 4.14 2.02
N PHE A 319 -11.07 3.57 3.20
CA PHE A 319 -11.39 2.18 3.56
C PHE A 319 -12.76 2.02 4.25
N LEU A 320 -13.60 3.05 4.29
CA LEU A 320 -14.99 2.88 4.75
C LEU A 320 -15.78 1.99 3.76
N PRO A 321 -16.83 1.26 4.22
CA PRO A 321 -17.55 0.30 3.40
C PRO A 321 -18.24 0.95 2.19
N GLY A 322 -18.28 0.23 1.08
CA GLY A 322 -18.86 0.70 -0.18
C GLY A 322 -18.14 0.11 -1.41
N LYS A 323 -18.54 0.56 -2.60
CA LYS A 323 -18.01 0.09 -3.90
C LYS A 323 -16.51 0.36 -4.06
N SER A 324 -15.77 -0.49 -4.77
CA SER A 324 -14.32 -0.36 -4.98
C SER A 324 -13.93 0.93 -5.73
N VAL A 325 -14.72 1.33 -6.73
CA VAL A 325 -14.64 2.60 -7.45
C VAL A 325 -16.05 3.02 -7.90
N ALA A 326 -16.22 4.16 -8.59
CA ALA A 326 -17.51 4.61 -9.12
C ALA A 326 -18.58 4.66 -8.02
N LEU A 327 -18.30 5.41 -6.95
CA LEU A 327 -19.09 5.37 -5.72
C LEU A 327 -20.52 5.90 -5.86
N SER A 328 -21.45 5.23 -5.18
CA SER A 328 -22.85 5.65 -5.02
C SER A 328 -23.07 6.57 -3.81
N GLU A 329 -24.27 7.14 -3.67
CA GLU A 329 -24.66 7.90 -2.46
C GLU A 329 -24.69 7.05 -1.19
N SER A 330 -24.73 5.71 -1.34
CA SER A 330 -24.71 4.78 -0.21
C SER A 330 -23.29 4.41 0.25
N CYS A 331 -22.24 4.85 -0.46
CA CYS A 331 -20.86 4.58 -0.08
C CYS A 331 -20.41 5.52 1.06
N TYR A 332 -20.00 4.96 2.20
CA TYR A 332 -19.57 5.76 3.35
C TYR A 332 -18.39 6.71 3.07
N PRO A 333 -17.38 6.37 2.23
CA PRO A 333 -16.36 7.34 1.82
C PRO A 333 -16.95 8.57 1.10
N ASP A 334 -17.90 8.36 0.17
CA ASP A 334 -18.57 9.43 -0.60
C ASP A 334 -19.37 10.37 0.33
N ILE A 335 -20.08 9.78 1.29
CA ILE A 335 -20.87 10.50 2.28
C ILE A 335 -19.95 11.32 3.20
N ALA A 336 -18.90 10.70 3.74
CA ALA A 336 -18.02 11.32 4.72
C ALA A 336 -17.26 12.51 4.14
N ILE A 337 -16.64 12.37 2.96
CA ILE A 337 -15.86 13.48 2.38
C ILE A 337 -16.74 14.63 1.86
N GLY A 338 -18.03 14.36 1.61
CA GLY A 338 -18.99 15.38 1.19
C GLY A 338 -18.59 16.05 -0.13
N ASN A 339 -18.72 17.38 -0.19
CA ASN A 339 -18.37 18.17 -1.38
C ASN A 339 -17.09 18.99 -1.24
N ILE A 340 -16.32 18.77 -0.17
CA ILE A 340 -15.11 19.53 0.11
C ILE A 340 -13.97 19.03 -0.82
N PRO A 341 -13.21 19.94 -1.45
CA PRO A 341 -11.92 19.61 -2.07
C PRO A 341 -11.03 18.85 -1.09
N HIS A 342 -10.44 17.76 -1.58
CA HIS A 342 -9.65 16.86 -0.75
C HIS A 342 -8.24 16.75 -1.33
N LEU A 343 -7.28 17.35 -0.63
CA LEU A 343 -5.85 17.16 -0.88
C LEU A 343 -5.31 16.14 0.12
N TYR A 344 -4.37 15.31 -0.31
CA TYR A 344 -3.85 14.26 0.55
C TYR A 344 -2.34 14.13 0.41
N ILE A 345 -1.62 14.43 1.49
CA ILE A 345 -0.17 14.20 1.58
C ILE A 345 0.09 12.70 1.70
N TYR A 346 0.79 12.12 0.73
CA TYR A 346 0.99 10.67 0.61
C TYR A 346 2.45 10.30 0.35
N ASN A 347 2.91 9.17 0.88
CA ASN A 347 4.25 8.68 0.59
C ASN A 347 4.32 8.15 -0.86
N SER A 348 5.32 8.61 -1.63
CA SER A 348 5.53 8.17 -3.02
C SER A 348 5.85 6.69 -3.16
N ASP A 349 6.30 6.01 -2.09
CA ASP A 349 6.51 4.55 -2.08
C ASP A 349 5.25 3.72 -1.89
N ASN A 350 4.09 4.31 -1.57
CA ASN A 350 2.87 3.56 -1.29
C ASN A 350 1.74 3.85 -2.31
N PRO A 351 1.95 3.53 -3.60
CA PRO A 351 0.88 3.57 -4.60
C PRO A 351 -0.35 2.72 -4.27
N PRO A 352 -0.23 1.50 -3.69
CA PRO A 352 -1.39 0.64 -3.42
C PRO A 352 -2.51 1.37 -2.70
N GLU A 353 -2.20 2.01 -1.59
CA GLU A 353 -3.20 2.67 -0.76
C GLU A 353 -3.53 4.08 -1.28
N GLY A 354 -2.56 4.82 -1.83
CA GLY A 354 -2.82 6.14 -2.40
C GLY A 354 -3.80 6.08 -3.58
N THR A 355 -3.74 5.01 -4.38
CA THR A 355 -4.71 4.75 -5.45
C THR A 355 -6.13 4.55 -4.90
N ILE A 356 -6.28 3.87 -3.77
CA ILE A 356 -7.58 3.72 -3.09
C ILE A 356 -8.09 5.08 -2.61
N ALA A 357 -7.23 5.94 -2.07
CA ALA A 357 -7.62 7.31 -1.71
C ALA A 357 -8.12 8.12 -2.92
N LYS A 358 -7.41 8.07 -4.06
CA LYS A 358 -7.88 8.73 -5.31
C LYS A 358 -9.27 8.26 -5.72
N ARG A 359 -9.49 6.94 -5.70
CA ARG A 359 -10.71 6.29 -6.22
C ARG A 359 -11.90 6.35 -5.27
N ARG A 360 -11.66 6.31 -3.95
CA ARG A 360 -12.72 6.21 -2.93
C ARG A 360 -12.92 7.43 -2.06
N SER A 361 -11.93 8.32 -1.93
CA SER A 361 -12.09 9.58 -1.18
C SER A 361 -11.95 10.82 -2.04
N TYR A 362 -11.82 10.65 -3.36
CA TYR A 362 -11.62 11.73 -4.33
C TYR A 362 -10.38 12.58 -4.03
N ALA A 363 -9.38 11.96 -3.42
CA ALA A 363 -8.15 12.64 -3.05
C ALA A 363 -7.38 13.07 -4.31
N THR A 364 -6.94 14.33 -4.32
CA THR A 364 -5.82 14.77 -5.16
C THR A 364 -4.55 14.60 -4.34
N LEU A 365 -3.71 13.65 -4.71
CA LEU A 365 -2.50 13.36 -3.93
C LEU A 365 -1.46 14.45 -4.14
N ILE A 366 -0.75 14.77 -3.07
CA ILE A 366 0.52 15.50 -3.11
C ILE A 366 1.56 14.56 -2.51
N ASP A 367 2.32 13.90 -3.38
CA ASP A 367 3.31 12.95 -2.91
C ASP A 367 4.50 13.64 -2.22
N HIS A 368 5.18 12.89 -1.36
CA HIS A 368 6.39 13.34 -0.71
C HIS A 368 7.54 12.35 -0.90
N ALA A 369 8.76 12.86 -0.68
CA ALA A 369 9.98 12.10 -0.76
C ALA A 369 9.99 10.97 0.26
N GLN A 370 10.59 9.85 -0.15
CA GLN A 370 10.80 8.69 0.70
C GLN A 370 11.85 9.01 1.76
N THR A 371 11.79 8.28 2.89
CA THR A 371 12.83 8.41 3.90
C THR A 371 14.17 7.96 3.34
N VAL A 372 15.22 8.71 3.66
CA VAL A 372 16.60 8.34 3.31
C VAL A 372 16.96 7.05 4.04
N MET A 373 17.22 6.00 3.27
CA MET A 373 17.71 4.72 3.76
C MET A 373 19.19 4.81 4.13
N THR A 374 19.58 4.12 5.19
CA THR A 374 20.98 3.96 5.63
C THR A 374 21.29 2.48 5.78
N GLU A 375 22.56 2.10 5.69
CA GLU A 375 22.98 0.76 6.10
C GLU A 375 22.72 0.55 7.59
N SER A 376 22.23 -0.63 7.98
CA SER A 376 22.02 -0.96 9.40
C SER A 376 23.35 -1.05 10.16
N GLY A 377 24.43 -1.40 9.45
CA GLY A 377 25.73 -1.70 10.05
C GLY A 377 25.67 -2.88 11.02
N VAL A 378 26.73 -3.03 11.81
CA VAL A 378 26.80 -4.00 12.92
C VAL A 378 27.23 -3.28 14.19
N TYR A 379 26.65 -3.66 15.33
CA TYR A 379 26.90 -3.03 16.63
C TYR A 379 26.92 -4.08 17.75
N GLY A 380 27.48 -3.71 18.91
CA GLY A 380 27.56 -4.59 20.07
C GLY A 380 28.34 -5.88 19.77
N GLU A 381 27.82 -7.02 20.24
CA GLU A 381 28.45 -8.34 20.08
C GLU A 381 28.60 -8.77 18.61
N LEU A 382 27.74 -8.30 17.70
CA LEU A 382 27.89 -8.58 16.27
C LEU A 382 29.14 -7.93 15.68
N LYS A 383 29.48 -6.71 16.15
CA LYS A 383 30.70 -6.02 15.73
C LYS A 383 31.94 -6.71 16.32
N GLU A 384 31.86 -7.16 17.57
CA GLU A 384 32.93 -7.93 18.21
C GLU A 384 33.18 -9.25 17.46
N LEU A 385 32.12 -9.95 17.05
CA LEU A 385 32.20 -11.17 16.26
C LEU A 385 32.87 -10.93 14.90
N GLU A 386 32.51 -9.86 14.20
CA GLU A 386 33.17 -9.46 12.94
C GLU A 386 34.67 -9.21 13.15
N ASP A 387 35.04 -8.45 14.18
CA ASP A 387 36.44 -8.14 14.48
C ASP A 387 37.23 -9.42 14.83
N GLN A 388 36.63 -10.35 15.56
CA GLN A 388 37.23 -11.65 15.90
C GLN A 388 37.37 -12.57 14.68
N ILE A 389 36.39 -12.59 13.76
CA ILE A 389 36.50 -13.29 12.48
C ILE A 389 37.67 -12.73 11.65
N ALA A 390 37.80 -11.40 11.59
CA ALA A 390 38.91 -10.75 10.88
C ALA A 390 40.27 -11.09 11.53
N GLU A 391 40.33 -11.11 12.86
CA GLU A 391 41.52 -11.53 13.61
C GLU A 391 41.89 -13.00 13.35
N TYR A 392 40.91 -13.90 13.34
CA TYR A 392 41.10 -15.31 12.99
C TYR A 392 41.67 -15.46 11.57
N LYS A 393 41.05 -14.81 10.58
CA LYS A 393 41.51 -14.87 9.17
C LYS A 393 42.95 -14.36 9.00
N LYS A 394 43.37 -13.36 9.78
CA LYS A 394 44.74 -12.82 9.77
C LYS A 394 45.77 -13.73 10.48
N THR A 395 45.36 -14.41 11.55
CA THR A 395 46.28 -15.16 12.43
C THR A 395 46.38 -16.63 12.09
N LYS A 396 45.42 -17.22 11.36
CA LYS A 396 45.35 -18.67 11.08
C LYS A 396 46.64 -19.28 10.49
N GLU A 397 47.35 -18.54 9.64
CA GLU A 397 48.59 -19.01 8.99
C GLU A 397 49.86 -18.62 9.76
N THR A 398 49.80 -17.59 10.60
CA THR A 398 50.98 -16.95 11.21
C THR A 398 51.14 -17.25 12.70
N ASP A 399 50.04 -17.46 13.44
CA ASP A 399 50.02 -17.75 14.88
C ASP A 399 48.85 -18.67 15.24
N LYS A 400 49.12 -19.98 15.25
CA LYS A 400 48.12 -21.02 15.54
C LYS A 400 47.56 -20.96 16.97
N GLY A 401 48.33 -20.46 17.94
CA GLY A 401 47.87 -20.37 19.32
C GLY A 401 46.82 -19.27 19.48
N ARG A 402 47.07 -18.12 18.84
CA ARG A 402 46.12 -17.01 18.78
C ARG A 402 44.89 -17.33 17.94
N ALA A 403 45.06 -18.02 16.81
CA ALA A 403 43.94 -18.50 16.00
C ALA A 403 43.01 -19.41 16.82
N HIS A 404 43.55 -20.39 17.55
CA HIS A 404 42.73 -21.28 18.38
C HIS A 404 42.00 -20.55 19.52
N ALA A 405 42.61 -19.52 20.11
CA ALA A 405 41.91 -18.68 21.10
C ALA A 405 40.73 -17.91 20.47
N ALA A 406 40.90 -17.38 19.26
CA ALA A 406 39.83 -16.73 18.51
C ALA A 406 38.69 -17.70 18.15
N GLU A 407 38.98 -18.99 17.90
CA GLU A 407 37.95 -20.00 17.63
C GLU A 407 36.94 -20.12 18.79
N HIS A 408 37.43 -20.16 20.05
CA HIS A 408 36.57 -20.22 21.24
C HIS A 408 35.72 -18.96 21.38
N VAL A 409 36.34 -17.79 21.23
CA VAL A 409 35.64 -16.50 21.34
C VAL A 409 34.56 -16.36 20.26
N ILE A 410 34.88 -16.71 19.01
CA ILE A 410 33.91 -16.73 17.90
C ILE A 410 32.74 -17.67 18.21
N THR A 411 33.02 -18.87 18.73
CA THR A 411 31.98 -19.85 19.07
C THR A 411 31.06 -19.32 20.16
N ASP A 412 31.60 -18.72 21.22
CA ASP A 412 30.81 -18.13 22.31
C ASP A 412 29.94 -16.97 21.78
N LEU A 413 30.51 -16.11 20.93
CA LEU A 413 29.78 -15.00 20.31
C LEU A 413 28.69 -15.48 19.35
N LEU A 414 28.89 -16.56 18.60
CA LEU A 414 27.85 -17.16 17.75
C LEU A 414 26.66 -17.67 18.58
N ILE A 415 26.90 -18.13 19.80
CA ILE A 415 25.84 -18.60 20.71
C ILE A 415 25.13 -17.43 21.39
N SER A 416 25.87 -16.42 21.85
CA SER A 416 25.29 -15.26 22.54
C SER A 416 24.43 -14.41 21.60
N THR A 417 24.91 -14.18 20.38
CA THR A 417 24.20 -13.42 19.33
C THR A 417 23.07 -14.18 18.65
N LYS A 418 22.92 -15.48 18.94
CA LYS A 418 21.97 -16.41 18.29
C LYS A 418 22.22 -16.69 16.80
N LEU A 419 23.28 -16.15 16.20
CA LEU A 419 23.71 -16.47 14.84
C LEU A 419 23.96 -17.97 14.62
N SER A 420 24.32 -18.71 15.67
CA SER A 420 24.42 -20.17 15.67
C SER A 420 23.15 -20.86 15.17
N VAL A 421 21.96 -20.29 15.41
CA VAL A 421 20.68 -20.80 14.90
C VAL A 421 20.55 -20.51 13.41
N ASP A 422 20.83 -19.28 12.99
CA ASP A 422 20.65 -18.82 11.60
C ASP A 422 21.60 -19.51 10.62
N ILE A 423 22.83 -19.83 11.04
CA ILE A 423 23.79 -20.57 10.21
C ILE A 423 23.63 -22.11 10.34
N HIS A 424 22.65 -22.57 11.13
CA HIS A 424 22.45 -23.99 11.44
C HIS A 424 23.73 -24.67 11.96
N LEU A 425 24.40 -24.05 12.94
CA LEU A 425 25.70 -24.49 13.45
C LEU A 425 25.72 -25.97 13.86
N GLU A 426 24.65 -26.46 14.50
CA GLU A 426 24.53 -27.87 14.90
C GLU A 426 24.61 -28.82 13.69
N ARG A 427 23.86 -28.52 12.62
CA ARG A 427 23.88 -29.31 11.37
C ARG A 427 25.26 -29.29 10.72
N LEU A 428 25.89 -28.12 10.63
CA LEU A 428 27.23 -27.98 10.06
C LEU A 428 28.26 -28.83 10.83
N VAL A 429 28.18 -28.83 12.16
CA VAL A 429 29.06 -29.65 13.01
C VAL A 429 28.80 -31.14 12.82
N GLU A 430 27.54 -31.57 12.74
CA GLU A 430 27.15 -32.98 12.50
C GLU A 430 27.63 -33.50 11.12
N GLU A 431 27.59 -32.64 10.10
CA GLU A 431 28.09 -32.93 8.75
C GLU A 431 29.63 -32.91 8.65
N GLY A 432 30.32 -32.53 9.73
CA GLY A 432 31.77 -32.48 9.79
C GLY A 432 32.38 -31.25 9.10
N ALA A 433 31.64 -30.13 9.04
CA ALA A 433 32.15 -28.87 8.52
C ALA A 433 33.38 -28.39 9.29
N THR A 434 34.34 -27.81 8.60
CA THR A 434 35.52 -27.21 9.22
C THR A 434 35.15 -25.91 9.92
N PHE A 435 35.96 -25.49 10.89
CA PHE A 435 35.76 -24.19 11.55
C PHE A 435 35.82 -23.02 10.55
N GLU A 436 36.60 -23.15 9.47
CA GLU A 436 36.64 -22.18 8.39
C GLU A 436 35.30 -22.06 7.67
N GLN A 437 34.63 -23.17 7.37
CA GLN A 437 33.29 -23.16 6.78
C GLN A 437 32.26 -22.51 7.72
N ILE A 438 32.38 -22.72 9.03
CA ILE A 438 31.54 -22.07 10.04
C ILE A 438 31.77 -20.56 10.06
N VAL A 439 33.04 -20.13 10.04
CA VAL A 439 33.42 -18.71 9.98
C VAL A 439 32.93 -18.05 8.70
N ASP A 440 33.00 -18.73 7.56
CA ASP A 440 32.52 -18.18 6.29
C ASP A 440 30.99 -18.07 6.26
N ALA A 441 30.25 -19.05 6.77
CA ALA A 441 28.80 -18.96 6.93
C ALA A 441 28.39 -17.82 7.89
N ALA A 442 29.11 -17.67 9.01
CA ALA A 442 28.91 -16.56 9.94
C ALA A 442 29.20 -15.21 9.29
N HIS A 443 30.30 -15.11 8.55
CA HIS A 443 30.67 -13.89 7.83
C HIS A 443 29.65 -13.54 6.76
N GLU A 444 29.13 -14.53 6.01
CA GLU A 444 28.06 -14.30 5.02
C GLU A 444 26.80 -13.76 5.69
N MET A 445 26.39 -14.31 6.83
CA MET A 445 25.22 -13.81 7.57
C MET A 445 25.44 -12.40 8.12
N ILE A 446 26.62 -12.10 8.68
CA ILE A 446 26.99 -10.76 9.14
C ILE A 446 27.00 -9.77 7.97
N SER A 447 27.57 -10.16 6.83
CA SER A 447 27.58 -9.34 5.61
C SER A 447 26.17 -9.08 5.11
N ARG A 448 25.25 -10.06 5.19
CA ARG A 448 23.84 -9.85 4.85
C ARG A 448 23.20 -8.81 5.78
N ILE A 449 23.38 -8.95 7.09
CA ILE A 449 22.89 -7.97 8.08
C ILE A 449 23.46 -6.59 7.78
N TYR A 450 24.77 -6.46 7.61
CA TYR A 450 25.43 -5.19 7.31
C TYR A 450 24.90 -4.51 6.04
N ASN A 451 24.65 -5.30 4.98
CA ASN A 451 24.22 -4.81 3.69
C ASN A 451 22.72 -4.46 3.61
N SER A 452 21.92 -4.89 4.58
CA SER A 452 20.51 -4.50 4.70
C SER A 452 20.37 -3.00 4.92
N GLN A 453 19.36 -2.42 4.29
CA GLN A 453 19.03 -1.01 4.47
C GLN A 453 17.92 -0.85 5.51
N ILE A 454 17.98 0.24 6.27
CA ILE A 454 16.93 0.63 7.21
C ILE A 454 16.60 2.11 7.05
N PRO A 455 15.37 2.55 7.38
CA PRO A 455 15.05 3.97 7.38
C PRO A 455 15.92 4.75 8.37
N GLY A 456 16.65 5.77 7.89
CA GLY A 456 17.52 6.61 8.71
C GLY A 456 16.80 7.70 9.51
N GLY A 457 15.48 7.63 9.64
CA GLY A 457 14.64 8.62 10.30
C GLY A 457 13.22 8.65 9.71
N MET A 458 12.61 9.83 9.71
CA MET A 458 11.36 10.09 8.98
C MET A 458 11.57 11.27 8.02
N HIS A 459 10.77 11.33 6.96
CA HIS A 459 10.67 12.51 6.12
C HIS A 459 9.93 13.63 6.85
N THR A 460 10.23 14.87 6.51
CA THR A 460 9.45 16.04 6.93
C THR A 460 9.00 16.77 5.69
N PHE A 461 7.71 16.98 5.53
CA PHE A 461 7.14 17.55 4.31
C PHE A 461 7.76 18.92 3.97
N GLY A 462 8.19 19.09 2.72
CA GLY A 462 8.93 20.25 2.23
C GLY A 462 10.41 20.31 2.64
N SER A 463 10.97 19.27 3.26
CA SER A 463 12.38 19.21 3.65
C SER A 463 13.17 18.24 2.78
N ILE A 464 13.61 18.70 1.60
CA ILE A 464 14.44 17.89 0.70
C ILE A 464 15.80 17.50 1.34
N PRO A 465 16.32 16.28 1.06
CA PRO A 465 17.63 15.85 1.56
C PRO A 465 18.77 16.76 1.08
N LYS A 466 19.71 17.10 1.98
CA LYS A 466 20.90 17.91 1.69
C LYS A 466 22.15 17.27 2.27
N GLY A 467 23.32 17.65 1.75
CA GLY A 467 24.62 17.17 2.22
C GLY A 467 24.69 15.64 2.21
N ASP A 468 25.17 15.04 3.29
CA ASP A 468 25.34 13.59 3.40
C ASP A 468 24.03 12.81 3.21
N ARG A 469 22.88 13.33 3.68
CA ARG A 469 21.57 12.67 3.45
C ARG A 469 21.20 12.58 1.98
N LYS A 470 21.60 13.58 1.16
CA LYS A 470 21.40 13.55 -0.29
C LYS A 470 22.28 12.47 -0.93
N VAL A 471 23.54 12.37 -0.49
CA VAL A 471 24.49 11.36 -0.95
C VAL A 471 23.99 9.95 -0.61
N GLU A 472 23.48 9.71 0.60
CA GLU A 472 22.93 8.41 1.01
C GLU A 472 21.69 8.00 0.21
N LEU A 473 20.76 8.94 -0.03
CA LEU A 473 19.59 8.68 -0.88
C LEU A 473 20.03 8.29 -2.30
N MET A 474 20.92 9.06 -2.91
CA MET A 474 21.44 8.78 -4.24
C MET A 474 22.21 7.46 -4.30
N GLY A 475 23.01 7.16 -3.26
CA GLY A 475 23.71 5.89 -3.13
C GLY A 475 22.76 4.70 -3.11
N SER A 476 21.64 4.83 -2.38
CA SER A 476 20.61 3.79 -2.31
C SER A 476 19.92 3.58 -3.68
N ILE A 477 19.60 4.65 -4.41
CA ILE A 477 19.02 4.56 -5.76
C ILE A 477 19.98 3.86 -6.73
N LEU A 478 21.27 4.22 -6.69
CA LEU A 478 22.30 3.69 -7.59
C LEU A 478 22.80 2.28 -7.20
N LYS A 479 22.38 1.74 -6.06
CA LYS A 479 22.75 0.40 -5.60
C LYS A 479 22.02 -0.70 -6.39
N TYR A 480 20.81 -0.44 -6.86
CA TYR A 480 19.94 -1.45 -7.49
C TYR A 480 20.50 -2.07 -8.77
N ASP A 481 20.95 -1.24 -9.71
CA ASP A 481 21.52 -1.71 -11.00
C ASP A 481 22.97 -2.21 -10.86
N SER A 482 23.58 -1.97 -9.70
CA SER A 482 24.99 -2.23 -9.39
C SER A 482 25.96 -1.59 -10.40
N GLU A 483 25.54 -0.61 -11.21
CA GLU A 483 26.38 0.06 -12.22
C GLU A 483 27.50 0.84 -11.53
N LEU A 484 27.16 1.59 -10.47
CA LEU A 484 28.14 2.34 -9.69
C LEU A 484 29.15 1.39 -9.04
N ARG A 485 28.67 0.29 -8.42
CA ARG A 485 29.53 -0.73 -7.81
C ARG A 485 30.44 -1.37 -8.86
N LYS A 486 29.93 -1.76 -10.02
CA LYS A 486 30.70 -2.33 -11.15
C LYS A 486 31.78 -1.37 -11.64
N ALA A 487 31.46 -0.09 -11.78
CA ALA A 487 32.42 0.91 -12.19
C ALA A 487 33.53 1.11 -11.14
N VAL A 488 33.16 1.30 -9.87
CA VAL A 488 34.11 1.46 -8.75
C VAL A 488 35.02 0.23 -8.63
N SER A 489 34.43 -0.96 -8.62
CA SER A 489 35.17 -2.22 -8.50
C SER A 489 36.15 -2.43 -9.65
N GLY A 490 35.71 -2.15 -10.89
CA GLY A 490 36.58 -2.19 -12.07
C GLY A 490 37.76 -1.21 -11.99
N MET A 491 37.60 -0.05 -11.33
CA MET A 491 38.66 0.95 -11.14
C MET A 491 39.70 0.52 -10.11
N ILE A 492 39.28 -0.09 -9.00
CA ILE A 492 40.19 -0.58 -7.96
C ILE A 492 40.75 -1.98 -8.27
N GLY A 493 40.20 -2.65 -9.28
CA GLY A 493 40.60 -4.02 -9.68
C GLY A 493 40.09 -5.08 -8.70
N ALA A 494 38.97 -4.81 -8.02
CA ALA A 494 38.27 -5.80 -7.22
C ALA A 494 37.30 -6.60 -8.09
N ASP A 495 37.07 -7.86 -7.74
CA ASP A 495 36.10 -8.71 -8.41
C ASP A 495 34.81 -8.74 -7.58
N ILE A 496 33.71 -8.24 -8.15
CA ILE A 496 32.40 -8.19 -7.49
C ILE A 496 31.83 -9.58 -7.29
N GLU A 497 32.18 -10.54 -8.15
CA GLU A 497 31.66 -11.92 -8.07
C GLU A 497 32.36 -12.73 -6.96
N VAL A 498 33.48 -12.23 -6.44
CA VAL A 498 34.32 -12.94 -5.45
C VAL A 498 34.39 -12.20 -4.11
N THR A 499 34.15 -10.89 -4.08
CA THR A 499 34.22 -10.11 -2.82
C THR A 499 32.91 -10.20 -2.03
N ASN A 500 33.01 -10.55 -0.74
CA ASN A 500 31.89 -10.54 0.21
C ASN A 500 31.86 -9.27 1.07
N ASP A 501 32.86 -8.40 0.90
CA ASP A 501 32.97 -7.10 1.56
C ASP A 501 32.87 -5.99 0.50
N PHE A 502 31.76 -5.25 0.55
CA PHE A 502 31.48 -4.12 -0.34
C PHE A 502 31.72 -2.77 0.35
N SER A 503 32.14 -2.75 1.62
CA SER A 503 32.24 -1.51 2.42
C SER A 503 33.13 -0.47 1.76
N GLU A 504 34.27 -0.88 1.22
CA GLU A 504 35.18 0.02 0.52
C GLU A 504 34.61 0.52 -0.82
N ILE A 505 33.96 -0.38 -1.57
CA ILE A 505 33.35 -0.05 -2.87
C ILE A 505 32.23 0.98 -2.66
N ASP A 506 31.38 0.77 -1.66
CA ASP A 506 30.26 1.65 -1.34
C ASP A 506 30.76 3.00 -0.80
N SER A 507 31.80 3.01 0.04
CA SER A 507 32.44 4.23 0.54
C SER A 507 33.02 5.08 -0.60
N LEU A 508 33.76 4.46 -1.53
CA LEU A 508 34.28 5.14 -2.72
C LEU A 508 33.16 5.61 -3.66
N GLY A 509 32.09 4.82 -3.80
CA GLY A 509 30.89 5.21 -4.54
C GLY A 509 30.23 6.46 -3.97
N LYS A 510 30.05 6.53 -2.65
CA LYS A 510 29.50 7.71 -1.95
C LYS A 510 30.39 8.93 -2.11
N GLU A 511 31.72 8.78 -2.09
CA GLU A 511 32.64 9.90 -2.34
C GLU A 511 32.58 10.39 -3.80
N LEU A 512 32.45 9.48 -4.77
CA LEU A 512 32.19 9.88 -6.17
C LEU A 512 30.90 10.68 -6.30
N ILE A 513 29.80 10.21 -5.69
CA ILE A 513 28.53 10.94 -5.67
C ILE A 513 28.74 12.34 -5.08
N ARG A 514 29.38 12.44 -3.91
CA ARG A 514 29.67 13.71 -3.24
C ARG A 514 30.42 14.68 -4.15
N ARG A 515 31.43 14.20 -4.89
CA ARG A 515 32.20 15.07 -5.80
C ARG A 515 31.46 15.44 -7.08
N PHE A 516 30.59 14.57 -7.61
CA PHE A 516 29.84 14.86 -8.84
C PHE A 516 28.62 15.75 -8.65
N ILE A 517 28.06 15.83 -7.43
CA ILE A 517 26.98 16.78 -7.12
C ILE A 517 27.49 18.21 -6.89
N GLU A 518 28.78 18.37 -6.62
CA GLU A 518 29.41 19.69 -6.51
C GLU A 518 29.74 20.25 -7.92
N PRO A 519 29.50 21.55 -8.17
CA PRO A 519 29.92 22.17 -9.42
C PRO A 519 31.43 22.11 -9.61
N ASP A 520 31.90 21.32 -10.58
CA ASP A 520 33.31 21.18 -10.92
C ASP A 520 33.49 21.26 -12.46
N PRO A 521 34.29 22.21 -12.98
CA PRO A 521 34.49 22.39 -14.41
C PRO A 521 35.47 21.37 -15.02
N ARG A 522 36.14 20.55 -14.20
CA ARG A 522 37.07 19.53 -14.69
C ARG A 522 36.31 18.36 -15.35
N PRO A 523 36.94 17.66 -16.30
CA PRO A 523 36.36 16.44 -16.87
C PRO A 523 36.08 15.37 -15.80
N ASP A 524 35.01 14.59 -15.96
CA ASP A 524 34.59 13.57 -14.98
C ASP A 524 35.71 12.60 -14.59
N HIS A 525 36.58 12.26 -15.54
CA HIS A 525 37.71 11.36 -15.33
C HIS A 525 38.81 11.94 -14.42
N GLU A 526 39.00 13.26 -14.39
CA GLU A 526 39.95 13.90 -13.48
C GLU A 526 39.41 13.91 -12.05
N ILE A 527 38.10 14.16 -11.90
CA ILE A 527 37.40 14.11 -10.62
C ILE A 527 37.48 12.70 -10.05
N ALA A 528 37.20 11.68 -10.86
CA ALA A 528 37.32 10.28 -10.44
C ALA A 528 38.74 9.93 -9.99
N LYS A 529 39.78 10.33 -10.74
CA LYS A 529 41.19 10.12 -10.35
C LYS A 529 41.51 10.72 -8.98
N GLU A 530 40.94 11.88 -8.65
CA GLU A 530 41.11 12.52 -7.34
C GLU A 530 40.46 11.71 -6.20
N VAL A 531 39.31 11.10 -6.45
CA VAL A 531 38.61 10.26 -5.46
C VAL A 531 39.40 8.97 -5.19
N PHE A 532 39.87 8.29 -6.23
CA PHE A 532 40.54 7.00 -6.09
C PHE A 532 42.01 7.09 -5.65
N LYS A 533 42.73 8.16 -5.99
CA LYS A 533 44.16 8.38 -5.64
C LYS A 533 45.00 7.11 -5.88
N ASP A 534 45.65 6.61 -4.83
CA ASP A 534 46.54 5.44 -4.85
C ASP A 534 45.78 4.10 -5.01
N ARG A 535 44.44 4.10 -4.88
CA ARG A 535 43.59 2.91 -5.04
C ARG A 535 43.29 2.58 -6.52
N LEU A 536 43.60 3.48 -7.44
CA LEU A 536 43.35 3.29 -8.86
C LEU A 536 44.34 2.28 -9.46
N ASN A 537 43.85 1.09 -9.83
CA ASN A 537 44.70 0.01 -10.35
C ASN A 537 44.78 0.03 -11.89
N ASN A 538 43.71 0.46 -12.59
CA ASN A 538 43.68 0.53 -14.05
C ASN A 538 43.02 1.83 -14.56
N PRO A 539 43.80 2.86 -14.96
CA PRO A 539 43.25 4.17 -15.35
C PRO A 539 42.56 4.21 -16.72
N ASP A 540 42.83 3.26 -17.63
CA ASP A 540 42.40 3.34 -19.03
C ASP A 540 41.14 2.51 -19.36
N ARG A 541 40.84 1.43 -18.62
CA ARG A 541 39.72 0.51 -18.92
C ARG A 541 38.35 0.90 -18.34
N PRO A 542 38.21 1.48 -17.13
CA PRO A 542 36.92 1.84 -16.54
C PRO A 542 36.57 3.33 -16.66
N MET A 543 37.47 4.18 -17.16
CA MET A 543 37.27 5.62 -17.18
C MET A 543 36.25 6.11 -18.23
N SER A 544 35.99 5.33 -19.28
CA SER A 544 34.90 5.63 -20.23
C SER A 544 33.51 5.33 -19.65
N ALA A 545 33.42 4.52 -18.59
CA ALA A 545 32.16 4.18 -17.93
C ALA A 545 31.74 5.24 -16.89
N ILE A 546 32.61 6.18 -16.52
CA ILE A 546 32.32 7.14 -15.45
C ILE A 546 31.39 8.28 -15.91
N SER A 547 31.49 8.72 -17.16
CA SER A 547 30.70 9.86 -17.65
C SER A 547 29.19 9.60 -17.66
N PRO A 548 28.68 8.44 -18.14
CA PRO A 548 27.27 8.10 -18.00
C PRO A 548 26.79 8.05 -16.54
N ILE A 549 27.63 7.54 -15.64
CA ILE A 549 27.32 7.49 -14.20
C ILE A 549 27.28 8.91 -13.61
N ALA A 550 28.24 9.77 -13.97
CA ALA A 550 28.27 11.16 -13.54
C ALA A 550 27.04 11.95 -14.04
N GLU A 551 26.61 11.72 -15.29
CA GLU A 551 25.39 12.30 -15.84
C GLU A 551 24.13 11.83 -15.09
N LYS A 552 24.04 10.53 -14.79
CA LYS A 552 22.95 9.95 -13.99
C LYS A 552 22.92 10.55 -12.57
N ILE A 553 24.07 10.65 -11.91
CA ILE A 553 24.23 11.29 -10.60
C ILE A 553 23.74 12.75 -10.64
N ARG A 554 24.17 13.53 -11.63
CA ARG A 554 23.74 14.93 -11.78
C ARG A 554 22.24 15.05 -12.05
N THR A 555 21.68 14.16 -12.87
CA THR A 555 20.25 14.12 -13.19
C THR A 555 19.41 13.83 -11.94
N ILE A 556 19.77 12.80 -11.18
CA ILE A 556 19.09 12.46 -9.92
C ILE A 556 19.23 13.62 -8.93
N SER A 557 20.43 14.18 -8.79
CA SER A 557 20.68 15.34 -7.91
C SER A 557 19.80 16.53 -8.24
N SER A 558 19.65 16.84 -9.54
CA SER A 558 18.79 17.92 -10.02
C SER A 558 17.31 17.62 -9.80
N ALA A 559 16.88 16.37 -9.94
CA ALA A 559 15.49 15.96 -9.70
C ALA A 559 15.14 16.06 -8.20
N ILE A 560 16.05 15.69 -7.30
CA ILE A 560 15.90 15.91 -5.84
C ILE A 560 15.75 17.40 -5.54
N ASP A 561 16.57 18.26 -6.15
CA ASP A 561 16.53 19.71 -5.91
C ASP A 561 15.29 20.38 -6.50
N ALA A 562 14.65 19.75 -7.49
CA ALA A 562 13.43 20.24 -8.14
C ALA A 562 12.15 19.88 -7.36
N SER A 563 12.20 19.01 -6.35
CA SER A 563 11.06 18.69 -5.49
C SER A 563 10.55 19.93 -4.73
N ASP A 564 9.26 20.21 -4.83
CA ASP A 564 8.59 21.30 -4.11
C ASP A 564 7.22 20.87 -3.55
N GLU A 565 7.27 20.13 -2.46
CA GLU A 565 6.10 19.50 -1.82
C GLU A 565 5.11 20.53 -1.24
N ILE A 566 5.61 21.56 -0.53
CA ILE A 566 4.75 22.61 0.05
C ILE A 566 4.20 23.51 -1.06
N GLY A 567 5.01 23.85 -2.07
CA GLY A 567 4.56 24.59 -3.24
C GLY A 567 3.43 23.87 -3.97
N ALA A 568 3.56 22.55 -4.18
CA ALA A 568 2.50 21.73 -4.78
C ALA A 568 1.21 21.71 -3.95
N LEU A 569 1.32 21.60 -2.61
CA LEU A 569 0.15 21.68 -1.73
C LEU A 569 -0.56 23.05 -1.85
N PHE A 570 0.21 24.14 -1.88
CA PHE A 570 -0.36 25.50 -2.02
C PHE A 570 -0.94 25.73 -3.41
N HIS A 571 -0.33 25.14 -4.44
CA HIS A 571 -0.89 25.09 -5.78
C HIS A 571 -2.25 24.39 -5.79
N GLY A 572 -2.40 23.31 -5.02
CA GLY A 572 -3.69 22.67 -4.75
C GLY A 572 -4.69 23.59 -4.03
N PHE A 573 -4.24 24.39 -3.05
CA PHE A 573 -5.09 25.41 -2.41
C PHE A 573 -5.55 26.53 -3.36
N ASP A 574 -4.81 26.76 -4.45
CA ASP A 574 -5.19 27.67 -5.53
C ASP A 574 -6.03 27.00 -6.63
N ALA A 575 -6.43 25.73 -6.42
CA ALA A 575 -7.09 24.90 -7.42
C ALA A 575 -6.33 24.89 -8.75
N GLY A 576 -5.01 24.70 -8.67
CA GLY A 576 -4.13 24.46 -9.81
C GLY A 576 -4.12 22.99 -10.24
N TYR A 577 -3.50 22.73 -11.38
CA TYR A 577 -3.30 21.38 -11.88
C TYR A 577 -2.08 20.74 -11.20
N ILE A 578 -2.30 19.72 -10.36
CA ILE A 578 -1.20 18.96 -9.75
C ILE A 578 -0.67 17.96 -10.78
N GLU A 579 0.59 18.12 -11.17
CA GLU A 579 1.23 17.27 -12.16
C GLU A 579 1.23 15.79 -11.73
N PRO A 580 0.87 14.85 -12.62
CA PRO A 580 0.97 13.43 -12.36
C PRO A 580 2.42 12.96 -12.35
N GLY A 581 2.68 11.83 -11.68
CA GLY A 581 4.00 11.22 -11.64
C GLY A 581 3.96 9.72 -11.36
N PRO A 582 5.02 8.97 -11.71
CA PRO A 582 5.16 7.59 -11.26
C PRO A 582 5.38 7.52 -9.74
N SER A 583 5.10 6.36 -9.18
CA SER A 583 5.26 6.04 -7.76
C SER A 583 5.88 4.65 -7.59
N GLY A 584 6.25 4.29 -6.36
CA GLY A 584 6.88 3.02 -6.01
C GLY A 584 8.20 3.22 -5.26
N LEU A 585 9.06 2.22 -5.24
CA LEU A 585 10.28 2.25 -4.44
C LEU A 585 11.43 2.89 -5.21
N ILE A 586 11.95 4.02 -4.73
CA ILE A 586 13.02 4.74 -5.42
C ILE A 586 14.34 3.96 -5.40
N THR A 587 14.55 3.17 -4.34
CA THR A 587 15.69 2.25 -4.16
C THR A 587 15.67 1.06 -5.10
N ARG A 588 14.54 0.79 -5.78
CA ARG A 588 14.47 -0.19 -6.88
C ARG A 588 14.86 0.42 -8.22
N GLY A 589 15.72 1.42 -8.21
CA GLY A 589 16.24 2.07 -9.40
C GLY A 589 15.18 2.84 -10.20
N LYS A 590 14.21 3.45 -9.52
CA LYS A 590 13.13 4.25 -10.13
C LYS A 590 13.31 5.77 -9.89
N PRO A 591 14.40 6.40 -10.38
CA PRO A 591 14.67 7.82 -10.15
C PRO A 591 13.59 8.76 -10.74
N GLU A 592 12.79 8.28 -11.69
CA GLU A 592 11.67 9.01 -12.31
C GLU A 592 10.54 9.36 -11.32
N ILE A 593 10.53 8.78 -10.12
CA ILE A 593 9.66 9.18 -9.00
C ILE A 593 9.99 10.61 -8.52
N LEU A 594 11.20 11.11 -8.80
CA LEU A 594 11.56 12.50 -8.57
C LEU A 594 11.23 13.36 -9.80
N PRO A 595 10.87 14.64 -9.62
CA PRO A 595 10.65 15.33 -8.34
C PRO A 595 9.37 14.88 -7.60
N THR A 596 9.32 15.16 -6.31
CA THR A 596 8.13 14.95 -5.45
C THR A 596 7.29 16.23 -5.34
N GLY A 597 6.07 16.11 -4.84
CA GLY A 597 5.00 17.10 -4.95
C GLY A 597 4.00 16.81 -6.07
N ARG A 598 3.84 15.54 -6.47
CA ARG A 598 3.02 15.12 -7.62
C ARG A 598 1.78 14.32 -7.22
N ASN A 599 0.78 14.29 -8.11
CA ASN A 599 -0.42 13.49 -7.97
C ASN A 599 -0.20 12.12 -8.62
N PHE A 600 0.55 11.24 -7.94
CA PHE A 600 1.00 10.01 -8.58
C PHE A 600 -0.13 9.13 -9.12
N TYR A 601 0.20 8.33 -10.12
CA TYR A 601 -0.68 7.30 -10.68
C TYR A 601 -0.24 5.89 -10.28
N SER A 602 -1.10 4.92 -10.58
CA SER A 602 -0.84 3.49 -10.40
C SER A 602 0.04 2.95 -11.53
N LEU A 603 -0.48 2.08 -12.40
CA LEU A 603 0.18 1.56 -13.59
C LEU A 603 -0.85 0.99 -14.58
N ASP A 604 -0.42 0.64 -15.80
CA ASP A 604 -1.27 -0.09 -16.76
C ASP A 604 -1.40 -1.57 -16.32
N PRO A 605 -2.58 -2.00 -15.83
CA PRO A 605 -2.76 -3.34 -15.29
C PRO A 605 -2.65 -4.44 -16.36
N PHE A 606 -2.73 -4.10 -17.65
CA PHE A 606 -2.57 -5.05 -18.75
C PHE A 606 -1.11 -5.35 -19.09
N LYS A 607 -0.13 -4.67 -18.47
CA LYS A 607 1.31 -4.94 -18.67
C LYS A 607 1.87 -5.95 -17.65
N ILE A 608 1.03 -6.48 -16.77
CA ILE A 608 1.43 -7.27 -15.61
C ILE A 608 1.05 -8.76 -15.83
N PRO A 609 1.98 -9.71 -15.57
CA PRO A 609 3.36 -9.50 -15.16
C PRO A 609 4.26 -9.10 -16.34
N THR A 610 5.35 -8.39 -16.06
CA THR A 610 6.35 -8.08 -17.09
C THR A 610 7.22 -9.30 -17.42
N LYS A 611 7.90 -9.29 -18.58
CA LYS A 611 8.85 -10.36 -18.96
C LYS A 611 10.03 -10.51 -17.99
N ALA A 612 10.44 -9.41 -17.35
CA ALA A 612 11.49 -9.45 -16.33
C ALA A 612 10.96 -10.06 -15.03
N ALA A 613 9.78 -9.63 -14.59
CA ALA A 613 9.09 -10.22 -13.44
C ALA A 613 8.83 -11.71 -13.61
N TRP A 614 8.51 -12.17 -14.83
CA TRP A 614 8.39 -13.60 -15.15
C TRP A 614 9.64 -14.41 -14.81
N ARG A 615 10.83 -13.94 -15.23
CA ARG A 615 12.09 -14.64 -14.97
C ARG A 615 12.39 -14.75 -13.48
N ILE A 616 12.16 -13.66 -12.74
CA ILE A 616 12.37 -13.63 -11.28
C ILE A 616 11.33 -14.52 -10.59
N GLY A 617 10.06 -14.43 -10.98
CA GLY A 617 8.97 -15.25 -10.45
C GLY A 617 9.24 -16.75 -10.62
N ALA A 618 9.69 -17.18 -11.79
CA ALA A 618 10.09 -18.57 -12.04
C ALA A 618 11.24 -19.02 -11.11
N GLN A 619 12.28 -18.19 -10.93
CA GLN A 619 13.37 -18.47 -10.00
C GLN A 619 12.91 -18.55 -8.54
N LEU A 620 12.01 -17.66 -8.12
CA LEU A 620 11.42 -17.68 -6.78
C LEU A 620 10.60 -18.95 -6.53
N ALA A 621 9.84 -19.40 -7.55
CA ALA A 621 9.06 -20.61 -7.49
C ALA A 621 9.95 -21.87 -7.42
N ASP A 622 11.00 -21.95 -8.23
CA ASP A 622 11.96 -23.05 -8.16
C ASP A 622 12.74 -23.03 -6.83
N GLY A 623 13.11 -21.85 -6.34
CA GLY A 623 13.80 -21.67 -5.07
C GLY A 623 12.98 -22.12 -3.86
N VAL A 624 11.69 -21.77 -3.80
CA VAL A 624 10.81 -22.21 -2.69
C VAL A 624 10.59 -23.72 -2.71
N ILE A 625 10.44 -24.32 -3.89
CA ILE A 625 10.33 -25.78 -4.03
C ILE A 625 11.64 -26.45 -3.58
N ALA A 626 12.78 -25.98 -4.09
CA ALA A 626 14.08 -26.54 -3.76
C ALA A 626 14.36 -26.50 -2.25
N ARG A 627 14.04 -25.36 -1.60
CA ARG A 627 14.21 -25.23 -0.15
C ARG A 627 13.32 -26.19 0.62
N TYR A 628 12.05 -26.33 0.25
CA TYR A 628 11.14 -27.26 0.91
C TYR A 628 11.58 -28.73 0.73
N VAL A 629 12.09 -29.09 -0.46
CA VAL A 629 12.66 -30.42 -0.72
C VAL A 629 13.93 -30.68 0.11
N GLU A 630 14.80 -29.67 0.27
CA GLU A 630 15.99 -29.76 1.14
C GLU A 630 15.58 -30.07 2.59
N GLU A 631 14.56 -29.39 3.11
CA GLU A 631 14.14 -29.48 4.52
C GLU A 631 13.28 -30.73 4.82
N HIS A 632 12.46 -31.17 3.86
CA HIS A 632 11.44 -32.20 4.10
C HIS A 632 11.55 -33.45 3.21
N GLY A 633 12.42 -33.46 2.19
CA GLY A 633 12.63 -34.60 1.30
C GLY A 633 11.45 -34.93 0.37
N LYS A 634 10.44 -34.06 0.28
CA LYS A 634 9.27 -34.19 -0.60
C LYS A 634 8.94 -32.85 -1.25
N ILE A 635 8.21 -32.87 -2.37
CA ILE A 635 7.65 -31.66 -3.00
C ILE A 635 6.39 -31.24 -2.22
N PRO A 636 6.17 -29.93 -1.96
CA PRO A 636 4.94 -29.48 -1.31
C PRO A 636 3.75 -29.65 -2.25
N GLU A 637 2.62 -30.14 -1.77
CA GLU A 637 1.43 -30.31 -2.60
C GLU A 637 0.64 -29.02 -2.75
N ASN A 638 0.61 -28.18 -1.71
CA ASN A 638 -0.05 -26.87 -1.72
C ASN A 638 0.76 -25.81 -0.97
N ILE A 639 0.92 -24.65 -1.62
CA ILE A 639 1.55 -23.46 -1.02
C ILE A 639 0.48 -22.38 -0.79
N ALA A 640 0.29 -21.98 0.46
CA ALA A 640 -0.53 -20.82 0.78
C ALA A 640 0.26 -19.52 0.61
N MET A 641 -0.26 -18.59 -0.16
CA MET A 641 0.42 -17.34 -0.51
C MET A 641 -0.46 -16.14 -0.21
N TYR A 642 0.12 -15.12 0.43
CA TYR A 642 -0.51 -13.81 0.54
C TYR A 642 -0.08 -12.95 -0.66
N TRP A 643 -1.05 -12.52 -1.47
CA TRP A 643 -0.81 -11.72 -2.67
C TRP A 643 -1.30 -10.27 -2.47
N MET A 644 -0.35 -9.34 -2.49
CA MET A 644 -0.57 -7.91 -2.26
C MET A 644 -0.35 -7.09 -3.53
N ALA A 645 -0.99 -5.92 -3.59
CA ALA A 645 -0.84 -4.97 -4.68
C ALA A 645 0.59 -4.42 -4.79
N SER A 646 1.39 -4.51 -3.72
CA SER A 646 2.82 -4.23 -3.77
C SER A 646 3.57 -5.14 -4.73
N ASP A 647 3.15 -6.40 -4.92
CA ASP A 647 3.73 -7.26 -5.95
C ASP A 647 3.63 -6.63 -7.34
N ILE A 648 2.45 -6.08 -7.64
CA ILE A 648 2.16 -5.49 -8.94
C ILE A 648 2.82 -4.11 -9.07
N MET A 649 2.68 -3.25 -8.05
CA MET A 649 3.11 -1.85 -8.14
C MET A 649 4.59 -1.61 -7.80
N TRP A 650 5.23 -2.50 -7.03
CA TRP A 650 6.65 -2.40 -6.69
C TRP A 650 7.53 -3.33 -7.52
N ALA A 651 7.03 -4.51 -7.85
CA ALA A 651 7.79 -5.59 -8.45
C ALA A 651 7.22 -6.08 -9.79
N ASP A 652 6.31 -5.31 -10.40
CA ASP A 652 5.80 -5.53 -11.75
C ASP A 652 5.21 -6.95 -11.99
N GLY A 653 4.69 -7.59 -10.94
CA GLY A 653 4.02 -8.90 -10.97
C GLY A 653 4.92 -10.13 -10.78
N GLU A 654 6.03 -10.00 -10.04
CA GLU A 654 6.96 -11.11 -9.76
C GLU A 654 6.29 -12.29 -9.00
N GLN A 655 5.39 -12.04 -8.04
CA GLN A 655 4.67 -13.06 -7.28
C GLN A 655 3.50 -13.64 -8.10
N LEU A 656 2.81 -12.82 -8.91
CA LEU A 656 1.89 -13.36 -9.93
C LEU A 656 2.61 -14.36 -10.85
N ALA A 657 3.77 -13.99 -11.36
CA ALA A 657 4.61 -14.89 -12.16
C ALA A 657 5.06 -16.13 -11.36
N GLN A 658 5.42 -15.97 -10.09
CA GLN A 658 5.77 -17.09 -9.21
C GLN A 658 4.61 -18.09 -9.10
N ILE A 659 3.39 -17.61 -8.85
CA ILE A 659 2.20 -18.46 -8.76
C ILE A 659 1.94 -19.17 -10.09
N MET A 660 1.99 -18.43 -11.20
CA MET A 660 1.80 -19.00 -12.54
C MET A 660 2.82 -20.12 -12.84
N HIS A 661 4.08 -19.91 -12.50
CA HIS A 661 5.10 -20.95 -12.66
C HIS A 661 4.83 -22.16 -11.76
N LEU A 662 4.44 -21.96 -10.49
CA LEU A 662 4.09 -23.05 -9.56
C LEU A 662 2.99 -23.97 -10.12
N VAL A 663 1.91 -23.38 -10.65
CA VAL A 663 0.79 -24.14 -11.27
C VAL A 663 1.13 -24.68 -12.66
N GLY A 664 2.20 -24.17 -13.29
CA GLY A 664 2.73 -24.65 -14.55
C GLY A 664 2.11 -23.99 -15.78
N CYS A 665 1.90 -22.68 -15.74
CA CYS A 665 1.54 -21.86 -16.91
C CYS A 665 2.48 -20.66 -17.07
N GLU A 666 2.61 -20.17 -18.30
CA GLU A 666 3.44 -19.02 -18.67
C GLU A 666 2.56 -17.94 -19.35
N PRO A 667 2.68 -16.65 -18.98
CA PRO A 667 2.00 -15.57 -19.68
C PRO A 667 2.41 -15.46 -21.15
N ILE A 668 1.50 -14.97 -22.00
CA ILE A 668 1.77 -14.60 -23.39
C ILE A 668 1.69 -13.08 -23.49
N TRP A 669 2.71 -12.48 -24.13
CA TRP A 669 2.79 -11.04 -24.35
C TRP A 669 2.59 -10.69 -25.82
N ASP A 670 1.77 -9.67 -26.08
CA ASP A 670 1.74 -8.92 -27.33
C ASP A 670 2.38 -7.54 -27.10
N GLY A 671 3.57 -7.33 -27.68
CA GLY A 671 4.43 -6.22 -27.31
C GLY A 671 4.78 -6.24 -25.82
N SER A 672 4.25 -5.26 -25.08
CA SER A 672 4.40 -5.12 -23.62
C SER A 672 3.16 -5.52 -22.82
N ARG A 673 2.02 -5.81 -23.48
CA ARG A 673 0.77 -6.21 -22.82
C ARG A 673 0.63 -7.71 -22.74
N VAL A 674 0.05 -8.21 -21.66
CA VAL A 674 -0.32 -9.60 -21.48
C VAL A 674 -1.67 -9.85 -22.14
N ASN A 675 -1.75 -10.86 -23.00
CA ASN A 675 -2.95 -11.17 -23.78
C ASN A 675 -3.49 -12.59 -23.60
N GLY A 676 -2.84 -13.39 -22.75
CA GLY A 676 -3.20 -14.78 -22.50
C GLY A 676 -2.12 -15.51 -21.71
N TYR A 677 -2.28 -16.82 -21.59
CA TYR A 677 -1.28 -17.72 -21.01
C TYR A 677 -1.20 -19.00 -21.84
N LYS A 678 -0.10 -19.73 -21.72
CA LYS A 678 0.04 -21.11 -22.20
C LYS A 678 0.27 -22.04 -21.01
N ILE A 679 -0.39 -23.20 -21.02
CA ILE A 679 -0.13 -24.26 -20.04
C ILE A 679 1.13 -25.00 -20.48
N ILE A 680 2.10 -25.12 -19.58
CA ILE A 680 3.37 -25.83 -19.82
C ILE A 680 3.10 -27.34 -19.71
N PRO A 681 3.43 -28.16 -20.72
CA PRO A 681 3.30 -29.61 -20.64
C PRO A 681 4.13 -30.20 -19.50
N LEU A 682 3.67 -31.30 -18.87
CA LEU A 682 4.37 -31.92 -17.74
C LEU A 682 5.81 -32.34 -18.08
N GLU A 683 6.06 -32.77 -19.32
CA GLU A 683 7.39 -33.15 -19.79
C GLU A 683 8.37 -31.97 -19.82
N GLU A 684 7.86 -30.77 -20.09
CA GLU A 684 8.64 -29.52 -20.07
C GLU A 684 8.75 -28.96 -18.65
N LEU A 685 7.68 -29.07 -17.85
CA LEU A 685 7.65 -28.61 -16.46
C LEU A 685 8.60 -29.42 -15.56
N GLY A 686 8.76 -30.72 -15.83
CA GLY A 686 9.73 -31.59 -15.14
C GLY A 686 9.40 -31.92 -13.68
N ARG A 687 8.22 -31.51 -13.19
CA ARG A 687 7.73 -31.72 -11.82
C ARG A 687 6.19 -31.73 -11.78
N PRO A 688 5.57 -32.16 -10.67
CA PRO A 688 4.15 -31.95 -10.46
C PRO A 688 3.74 -30.47 -10.49
N ARG A 689 2.50 -30.19 -10.90
CA ARG A 689 1.85 -28.90 -10.71
C ARG A 689 1.50 -28.73 -9.25
N ILE A 690 1.96 -27.64 -8.66
CA ILE A 690 1.76 -27.34 -7.24
C ILE A 690 0.42 -26.64 -7.07
N ASP A 691 -0.39 -27.08 -6.10
CA ASP A 691 -1.62 -26.37 -5.75
C ASP A 691 -1.30 -25.09 -4.97
N VAL A 692 -2.19 -24.11 -5.04
CA VAL A 692 -1.97 -22.81 -4.42
C VAL A 692 -3.21 -22.34 -3.68
N THR A 693 -3.02 -21.80 -2.48
CA THR A 693 -4.10 -21.18 -1.70
C THR A 693 -3.80 -19.71 -1.55
N ILE A 694 -4.53 -18.87 -2.27
CA ILE A 694 -4.16 -17.47 -2.44
C ILE A 694 -5.11 -16.61 -1.61
N ARG A 695 -4.56 -15.91 -0.62
CA ARG A 695 -5.24 -14.81 0.03
C ARG A 695 -4.86 -13.54 -0.72
N VAL A 696 -5.80 -12.89 -1.38
CA VAL A 696 -5.60 -11.62 -2.09
C VAL A 696 -5.92 -10.48 -1.14
N SER A 697 -5.13 -9.40 -1.14
CA SER A 697 -5.49 -8.20 -0.37
C SER A 697 -6.68 -7.46 -1.01
N GLY A 698 -7.51 -6.78 -0.21
CA GLY A 698 -8.63 -6.00 -0.74
C GLY A 698 -8.22 -4.90 -1.73
N ILE A 699 -7.00 -4.37 -1.61
CA ILE A 699 -6.44 -3.41 -2.57
C ILE A 699 -6.13 -4.07 -3.90
N THR A 700 -5.54 -5.26 -3.90
CA THR A 700 -5.28 -6.03 -5.14
C THR A 700 -6.58 -6.39 -5.83
N ARG A 701 -7.58 -6.84 -5.05
CA ARG A 701 -8.95 -7.12 -5.52
C ARG A 701 -9.54 -5.91 -6.24
N ASP A 702 -9.40 -4.72 -5.67
CA ASP A 702 -10.06 -3.51 -6.19
C ASP A 702 -9.31 -2.85 -7.35
N CYS A 703 -7.98 -2.86 -7.31
CA CYS A 703 -7.15 -2.14 -8.30
C CYS A 703 -6.73 -3.02 -9.48
N PHE A 704 -6.65 -4.34 -9.30
CA PHE A 704 -6.05 -5.29 -10.24
C PHE A 704 -6.88 -6.56 -10.40
N TYR A 705 -8.21 -6.42 -10.39
CA TYR A 705 -9.11 -7.56 -10.50
C TYR A 705 -8.91 -8.35 -11.80
N ASN A 706 -8.51 -7.68 -12.89
CA ASN A 706 -8.14 -8.33 -14.14
C ASN A 706 -7.02 -9.37 -13.96
N CYS A 707 -6.05 -9.11 -13.09
CA CYS A 707 -4.98 -10.05 -12.76
C CYS A 707 -5.51 -11.24 -11.94
N VAL A 708 -6.50 -11.00 -11.06
CA VAL A 708 -7.18 -12.04 -10.29
C VAL A 708 -7.97 -12.97 -11.21
N GLU A 709 -8.76 -12.40 -12.13
CA GLU A 709 -9.50 -13.16 -13.14
C GLU A 709 -8.55 -13.97 -14.03
N PHE A 710 -7.50 -13.34 -14.53
CA PHE A 710 -6.49 -13.98 -15.38
C PHE A 710 -5.85 -15.21 -14.71
N LEU A 711 -5.52 -15.12 -13.42
CA LEU A 711 -4.94 -16.21 -12.67
C LEU A 711 -5.96 -17.33 -12.38
N ASP A 712 -7.18 -16.97 -11.98
CA ASP A 712 -8.26 -17.93 -11.74
C ASP A 712 -8.62 -18.72 -13.00
N GLU A 713 -8.66 -18.07 -14.17
CA GLU A 713 -8.87 -18.73 -15.47
C GLU A 713 -7.83 -19.83 -15.70
N ALA A 714 -6.54 -19.52 -15.52
CA ALA A 714 -5.47 -20.49 -15.70
C ALA A 714 -5.57 -21.65 -14.71
N ILE A 715 -5.83 -21.38 -13.43
CA ILE A 715 -5.96 -22.42 -12.39
C ILE A 715 -7.14 -23.35 -12.69
N ARG A 716 -8.30 -22.80 -13.07
CA ARG A 716 -9.49 -23.59 -13.42
C ARG A 716 -9.24 -24.48 -14.63
N GLU A 717 -8.60 -23.96 -15.67
CA GLU A 717 -8.26 -24.75 -16.87
C GLU A 717 -7.29 -25.89 -16.53
N ILE A 718 -6.28 -25.64 -15.69
CA ILE A 718 -5.32 -26.64 -15.24
C ILE A 718 -5.98 -27.72 -14.36
N SER A 719 -6.97 -27.34 -13.55
CA SER A 719 -7.62 -28.26 -12.61
C SER A 719 -8.40 -29.41 -13.28
N VAL A 720 -8.79 -29.23 -14.54
CA VAL A 720 -9.59 -30.20 -15.32
C VAL A 720 -8.77 -30.96 -16.37
N LEU A 721 -7.45 -30.78 -16.41
CA LEU A 721 -6.59 -31.50 -17.34
C LEU A 721 -6.62 -33.01 -17.08
N ASP A 722 -6.46 -33.79 -18.15
CA ASP A 722 -6.33 -35.25 -18.06
C ASP A 722 -4.89 -35.64 -17.67
N GLU A 723 -4.50 -35.26 -16.46
CA GLU A 723 -3.19 -35.55 -15.85
C GLU A 723 -3.37 -36.45 -14.60
N PRO A 724 -2.36 -37.27 -14.25
CA PRO A 724 -2.37 -38.04 -13.00
C PRO A 724 -2.39 -37.14 -11.75
N ASP A 725 -3.11 -37.57 -10.69
CA ASP A 725 -3.25 -36.81 -9.43
C ASP A 725 -1.91 -36.58 -8.69
N ASP A 726 -0.93 -37.47 -8.88
CA ASP A 726 0.43 -37.33 -8.33
C ASP A 726 1.31 -36.35 -9.12
N MET A 727 0.84 -35.91 -10.29
CA MET A 727 1.48 -34.90 -11.14
C MET A 727 0.70 -33.60 -11.25
N ASN A 728 -0.56 -33.56 -10.78
CA ASN A 728 -1.39 -32.37 -10.75
C ASN A 728 -2.12 -32.27 -9.40
N TYR A 729 -1.50 -31.59 -8.44
CA TYR A 729 -2.06 -31.45 -7.10
C TYR A 729 -3.30 -30.54 -7.08
N ILE A 730 -3.45 -29.64 -8.05
CA ILE A 730 -4.66 -28.80 -8.21
C ILE A 730 -5.86 -29.70 -8.48
N LYS A 731 -5.75 -30.62 -9.44
CA LYS A 731 -6.78 -31.62 -9.77
C LYS A 731 -7.05 -32.57 -8.61
N LYS A 732 -5.99 -33.09 -7.98
CA LYS A 732 -6.07 -33.98 -6.80
C LYS A 732 -6.93 -33.36 -5.70
N HIS A 733 -6.66 -32.09 -5.35
CA HIS A 733 -7.37 -31.41 -4.29
C HIS A 733 -8.76 -30.90 -4.72
N ALA A 734 -8.95 -30.54 -5.99
CA ALA A 734 -10.26 -30.17 -6.52
C ALA A 734 -11.28 -31.32 -6.41
N SER A 735 -10.83 -32.57 -6.59
CA SER A 735 -11.68 -33.77 -6.52
C SER A 735 -12.05 -34.17 -5.09
N GLY A 736 -11.16 -33.93 -4.11
CA GLY A 736 -11.36 -34.28 -2.69
C GLY A 736 -12.34 -33.38 -1.94
N GLY A 737 -12.67 -32.19 -2.47
CA GLY A 737 -13.60 -31.24 -1.84
C GLY A 737 -15.08 -31.61 -1.97
N VAL A 738 -15.44 -32.53 -2.87
CA VAL A 738 -16.83 -32.96 -3.09
C VAL A 738 -17.29 -34.02 -2.07
N GLU A 739 -16.36 -34.80 -1.48
CA GLU A 739 -16.72 -35.91 -0.58
C GLU A 739 -16.80 -35.53 0.91
N ALA A 740 -16.32 -34.35 1.31
CA ALA A 740 -16.26 -33.95 2.73
C ALA A 740 -17.54 -33.29 3.30
N GLY A 741 -18.57 -33.12 2.46
CA GLY A 741 -19.88 -32.55 2.84
C GLY A 741 -20.98 -33.61 2.86
N GLY A 742 -20.84 -34.62 3.72
CA GLY A 742 -21.90 -35.62 3.96
C GLY A 742 -23.11 -34.99 4.68
N GLY A 743 -23.99 -34.35 3.93
CA GLY A 743 -25.37 -34.07 4.33
C GLY A 743 -26.30 -35.06 3.64
N ASP A 744 -27.16 -35.71 4.44
CA ASP A 744 -28.04 -36.81 4.02
C ASP A 744 -28.75 -36.54 2.68
N VAL A 745 -28.58 -37.48 1.74
CA VAL A 745 -29.36 -37.54 0.52
C VAL A 745 -30.73 -38.10 0.89
N ASP A 746 -31.69 -37.21 1.17
CA ASP A 746 -33.09 -37.59 1.24
C ASP A 746 -33.61 -37.86 -0.19
N GLU A 747 -33.94 -39.13 -0.47
CA GLU A 747 -34.67 -39.58 -1.64
C GLU A 747 -36.10 -38.98 -1.65
N ALA A 748 -36.24 -37.74 -2.09
CA ALA A 748 -37.51 -37.21 -2.56
C ALA A 748 -37.28 -36.06 -3.55
N GLY A 749 -37.52 -36.34 -4.83
CA GLY A 749 -37.42 -35.36 -5.91
C GLY A 749 -38.29 -34.12 -5.66
N GLY A 750 -37.67 -32.96 -5.78
CA GLY A 750 -38.32 -31.66 -5.74
C GLY A 750 -37.31 -30.55 -5.93
N VAL A 751 -37.13 -30.11 -7.18
CA VAL A 751 -36.39 -28.89 -7.50
C VAL A 751 -37.21 -27.71 -6.98
N THR A 752 -36.74 -27.06 -5.91
CA THR A 752 -37.19 -25.73 -5.52
C THR A 752 -36.13 -24.72 -5.93
N GLU A 753 -36.39 -24.06 -7.06
CA GLU A 753 -35.76 -22.81 -7.47
C GLU A 753 -36.12 -21.71 -6.47
N THR A 754 -35.18 -21.30 -5.62
CA THR A 754 -35.13 -19.95 -5.05
C THR A 754 -33.67 -19.61 -4.71
N GLY A 755 -33.05 -18.76 -5.55
CA GLY A 755 -31.69 -18.25 -5.34
C GLY A 755 -31.06 -17.84 -6.67
N THR A 756 -31.35 -16.63 -7.12
CA THR A 756 -30.77 -16.02 -8.32
C THR A 756 -29.27 -15.77 -8.14
N GLY A 757 -28.47 -16.65 -8.72
CA GLY A 757 -27.03 -16.49 -8.93
C GLY A 757 -26.65 -17.26 -10.20
N THR A 758 -26.81 -16.63 -11.35
CA THR A 758 -26.41 -17.20 -12.65
C THR A 758 -24.89 -17.10 -12.80
N GLY A 759 -24.20 -18.14 -12.34
CA GLY A 759 -22.79 -18.38 -12.63
C GLY A 759 -22.52 -19.86 -12.41
N THR A 760 -22.45 -20.64 -13.48
CA THR A 760 -22.04 -22.04 -13.43
C THR A 760 -20.63 -22.14 -12.85
N ALA A 761 -20.53 -22.41 -11.55
CA ALA A 761 -19.29 -22.80 -10.88
C ALA A 761 -18.79 -24.10 -11.52
N GLY A 762 -17.92 -23.96 -12.52
CA GLY A 762 -17.27 -25.07 -13.20
C GLY A 762 -16.39 -25.84 -12.22
N SER A 763 -16.42 -27.17 -12.34
CA SER A 763 -15.66 -28.13 -11.55
C SER A 763 -14.17 -27.77 -11.44
N GLY A 764 -13.74 -27.45 -10.22
CA GLY A 764 -12.38 -27.04 -9.85
C GLY A 764 -12.49 -26.15 -8.60
N GLY A 765 -12.15 -26.65 -7.41
CA GLY A 765 -12.39 -25.92 -6.16
C GLY A 765 -11.75 -24.53 -6.13
N ALA A 766 -12.39 -23.56 -5.47
CA ALA A 766 -11.88 -22.20 -5.31
C ALA A 766 -10.46 -22.16 -4.71
N ARG A 767 -9.58 -21.30 -5.26
CA ARG A 767 -8.20 -21.09 -4.78
C ARG A 767 -7.90 -19.67 -4.34
N ILE A 768 -8.69 -18.70 -4.78
CA ILE A 768 -8.45 -17.28 -4.53
C ILE A 768 -9.52 -16.76 -3.56
N PHE A 769 -9.06 -16.23 -2.43
CA PHE A 769 -9.89 -15.77 -1.33
C PHE A 769 -9.48 -14.35 -0.90
N SER A 770 -10.41 -13.55 -0.38
CA SER A 770 -10.10 -12.21 0.14
C SER A 770 -11.09 -11.77 1.23
N SER A 771 -10.93 -10.55 1.73
CA SER A 771 -11.91 -9.91 2.59
C SER A 771 -13.23 -9.70 1.86
N LYS A 772 -14.34 -9.70 2.61
CA LYS A 772 -15.69 -9.42 2.08
C LYS A 772 -15.70 -8.22 1.11
N PRO A 773 -16.45 -8.27 -0.01
CA PRO A 773 -16.58 -7.14 -0.93
C PRO A 773 -16.85 -5.82 -0.23
N GLY A 774 -16.21 -4.75 -0.70
CA GLY A 774 -16.35 -3.42 -0.12
C GLY A 774 -15.71 -3.21 1.26
N THR A 775 -15.00 -4.21 1.79
CA THR A 775 -14.23 -4.12 3.05
C THR A 775 -12.75 -4.44 2.82
N TYR A 776 -11.92 -4.17 3.84
CA TYR A 776 -10.47 -4.27 3.80
C TYR A 776 -9.90 -4.80 5.13
N GLY A 777 -8.75 -5.45 5.07
CA GLY A 777 -8.08 -6.05 6.24
C GLY A 777 -8.35 -7.56 6.36
N ASN A 778 -7.88 -8.16 7.45
CA ASN A 778 -7.95 -9.61 7.71
C ASN A 778 -8.59 -9.94 9.08
N GLY A 779 -8.93 -8.93 9.87
CA GLY A 779 -9.55 -9.08 11.19
C GLY A 779 -8.59 -9.42 12.32
N VAL A 780 -7.57 -10.26 12.08
CA VAL A 780 -6.62 -10.71 13.12
C VAL A 780 -5.83 -9.55 13.70
N ASN A 781 -5.39 -8.61 12.88
CA ASN A 781 -4.71 -7.40 13.35
C ASN A 781 -5.57 -6.60 14.34
N LEU A 782 -6.89 -6.50 14.07
CA LEU A 782 -7.85 -5.85 14.96
C LEU A 782 -7.99 -6.62 16.28
N ALA A 783 -8.05 -7.97 16.23
CA ALA A 783 -8.10 -8.81 17.42
C ALA A 783 -6.84 -8.63 18.29
N VAL A 784 -5.66 -8.61 17.67
CA VAL A 784 -4.36 -8.40 18.34
C VAL A 784 -4.31 -7.02 19.00
N TYR A 785 -4.61 -5.94 18.26
CA TYR A 785 -4.60 -4.59 18.80
C TYR A 785 -5.63 -4.37 19.90
N ALA A 786 -6.79 -4.99 19.76
CA ALA A 786 -7.81 -4.94 20.79
C ALA A 786 -7.50 -5.86 21.99
N SER A 787 -6.48 -6.72 21.90
CA SER A 787 -6.24 -7.81 22.87
C SER A 787 -7.50 -8.68 23.09
N ALA A 788 -8.29 -8.86 22.02
CA ALA A 788 -9.59 -9.50 22.02
C ALA A 788 -9.51 -10.99 21.63
N TRP A 789 -8.56 -11.71 22.23
CA TRP A 789 -8.32 -13.14 21.97
C TRP A 789 -7.69 -13.78 23.22
N LYS A 790 -7.85 -15.09 23.39
CA LYS A 790 -7.29 -15.86 24.50
C LYS A 790 -6.49 -17.08 24.03
N GLU A 791 -6.92 -17.69 22.94
CA GLU A 791 -6.28 -18.85 22.34
C GLU A 791 -6.14 -18.66 20.83
N ASP A 792 -5.22 -19.39 20.21
CA ASP A 792 -4.94 -19.32 18.76
C ASP A 792 -6.19 -19.62 17.91
N LYS A 793 -7.14 -20.38 18.47
CA LYS A 793 -8.43 -20.66 17.85
C LYS A 793 -9.26 -19.39 17.62
N ASP A 794 -9.25 -18.44 18.56
CA ASP A 794 -9.99 -17.17 18.40
C ASP A 794 -9.48 -16.40 17.18
N LEU A 795 -8.15 -16.35 17.00
CA LEU A 795 -7.51 -15.68 15.87
C LEU A 795 -7.80 -16.41 14.55
N SER A 796 -7.78 -17.74 14.58
CA SER A 796 -8.08 -18.58 13.41
C SER A 796 -9.53 -18.43 12.96
N ASP A 797 -10.48 -18.39 13.90
CA ASP A 797 -11.90 -18.21 13.60
C ASP A 797 -12.18 -16.81 13.01
N VAL A 798 -11.51 -15.76 13.54
CA VAL A 798 -11.54 -14.41 12.95
C VAL A 798 -10.97 -14.41 11.53
N TYR A 799 -9.80 -15.03 11.33
CA TYR A 799 -9.16 -15.09 10.01
C TYR A 799 -10.07 -15.77 8.97
N LEU A 800 -10.68 -16.91 9.32
CA LEU A 800 -11.61 -17.62 8.44
C LEU A 800 -12.82 -16.76 8.09
N TYR A 801 -13.47 -16.14 9.09
CA TYR A 801 -14.65 -15.31 8.88
C TYR A 801 -14.37 -14.06 8.03
N TRP A 802 -13.21 -13.44 8.23
CA TRP A 802 -12.86 -12.24 7.48
C TRP A 802 -12.43 -12.55 6.05
N ASN A 803 -11.77 -13.67 5.80
CA ASN A 803 -11.09 -13.93 4.52
C ASN A 803 -11.75 -15.04 3.67
N GLY A 804 -12.81 -15.71 4.15
CA GLY A 804 -13.44 -16.81 3.43
C GLY A 804 -14.44 -16.39 2.35
N TYR A 805 -14.07 -15.43 1.50
CA TYR A 805 -14.86 -14.99 0.34
C TYR A 805 -14.11 -15.29 -0.95
N GLU A 806 -14.74 -16.04 -1.85
CA GLU A 806 -14.17 -16.50 -3.12
C GLU A 806 -14.11 -15.37 -4.16
N TYR A 807 -13.00 -15.30 -4.90
CA TYR A 807 -12.82 -14.37 -6.02
C TYR A 807 -12.30 -15.07 -7.26
N GLY A 808 -12.69 -14.59 -8.45
CA GLY A 808 -12.25 -15.13 -9.72
C GLY A 808 -13.18 -14.69 -10.85
N LYS A 809 -12.98 -15.22 -12.06
CA LYS A 809 -13.81 -14.86 -13.20
C LYS A 809 -15.28 -15.21 -12.93
N GLY A 810 -16.13 -14.20 -13.01
CA GLY A 810 -17.57 -14.31 -12.72
C GLY A 810 -17.92 -14.49 -11.25
N VAL A 811 -16.97 -14.32 -10.31
CA VAL A 811 -17.19 -14.49 -8.87
C VAL A 811 -16.53 -13.34 -8.09
N PHE A 812 -17.33 -12.40 -7.58
CA PHE A 812 -16.84 -11.25 -6.81
C PHE A 812 -17.24 -11.33 -5.33
N GLY A 813 -16.56 -12.20 -4.57
CA GLY A 813 -16.70 -12.31 -3.12
C GLY A 813 -17.89 -13.15 -2.66
N ALA A 814 -18.08 -14.32 -3.27
CA ALA A 814 -19.06 -15.29 -2.79
C ALA A 814 -18.61 -15.88 -1.45
N GLU A 815 -19.49 -15.89 -0.45
CA GLU A 815 -19.18 -16.47 0.87
C GLU A 815 -18.85 -17.98 0.73
N SER A 816 -17.72 -18.39 1.26
CA SER A 816 -17.14 -19.73 1.04
C SER A 816 -16.22 -20.17 2.20
N HIS A 817 -16.61 -19.87 3.44
CA HIS A 817 -15.84 -20.20 4.66
C HIS A 817 -15.43 -21.68 4.74
N ASP A 818 -16.35 -22.61 4.47
CA ASP A 818 -16.08 -24.05 4.53
C ASP A 818 -15.11 -24.51 3.42
N LYS A 819 -15.24 -23.95 2.21
CA LYS A 819 -14.29 -24.22 1.12
C LYS A 819 -12.91 -23.68 1.47
N PHE A 820 -12.84 -22.48 2.03
CA PHE A 820 -11.57 -21.87 2.44
C PHE A 820 -10.88 -22.71 3.52
N ALA A 821 -11.62 -23.11 4.56
CA ALA A 821 -11.10 -24.00 5.59
C ALA A 821 -10.63 -25.36 5.02
N SER A 822 -11.38 -25.93 4.07
CA SER A 822 -11.02 -27.18 3.41
C SER A 822 -9.74 -27.04 2.58
N GLN A 823 -9.59 -25.94 1.85
CA GLN A 823 -8.39 -25.64 1.08
C GLN A 823 -7.17 -25.46 2.00
N LEU A 824 -7.31 -24.71 3.10
CA LEU A 824 -6.24 -24.49 4.08
C LEU A 824 -5.73 -25.78 4.72
N ARG A 825 -6.57 -26.83 4.87
CA ARG A 825 -6.13 -28.13 5.40
C ARG A 825 -5.13 -28.86 4.52
N THR A 826 -5.04 -28.50 3.24
CA THR A 826 -4.12 -29.13 2.29
C THR A 826 -2.76 -28.44 2.23
N VAL A 827 -2.61 -27.28 2.88
CA VAL A 827 -1.40 -26.45 2.83
C VAL A 827 -0.21 -27.14 3.52
N ASP A 828 0.87 -27.32 2.76
CA ASP A 828 2.16 -27.83 3.24
C ASP A 828 3.10 -26.69 3.67
N LEU A 829 2.97 -25.51 3.06
CA LEU A 829 3.84 -24.36 3.24
C LEU A 829 3.07 -23.04 3.16
N THR A 830 3.32 -22.12 4.09
CA THR A 830 2.90 -20.71 3.97
C THR A 830 4.05 -19.87 3.45
N PHE A 831 3.80 -19.00 2.47
CA PHE A 831 4.81 -18.16 1.85
C PHE A 831 4.34 -16.71 1.75
N ASN A 832 5.24 -15.80 2.10
CA ASN A 832 5.08 -14.37 1.86
C ASN A 832 6.39 -13.81 1.29
N LYS A 833 6.26 -12.80 0.44
CA LYS A 833 7.37 -12.19 -0.28
C LYS A 833 7.57 -10.75 0.18
N THR A 834 8.79 -10.39 0.55
CA THR A 834 9.22 -9.01 0.70
C THR A 834 10.07 -8.63 -0.51
N VAL A 835 9.87 -7.42 -1.05
CA VAL A 835 10.57 -6.92 -2.25
C VAL A 835 11.50 -5.76 -1.94
N THR A 836 11.61 -5.40 -0.66
CA THR A 836 12.11 -4.10 -0.22
C THR A 836 12.59 -4.16 1.23
N ASP A 837 13.52 -3.28 1.57
CA ASP A 837 14.10 -3.11 2.91
C ASP A 837 13.41 -1.96 3.69
N GLU A 838 12.65 -1.12 2.98
CA GLU A 838 11.85 0.00 3.50
C GLU A 838 10.78 -0.47 4.47
N TYR A 839 10.25 -1.67 4.23
CA TYR A 839 9.15 -2.28 4.96
C TYR A 839 9.55 -3.69 5.39
N ASP A 840 9.62 -3.91 6.70
CA ASP A 840 9.86 -5.23 7.28
C ASP A 840 8.58 -5.87 7.85
N LEU A 841 8.70 -7.10 8.34
CA LEU A 841 7.59 -7.87 8.92
C LEU A 841 6.98 -7.23 10.18
N CYS A 842 7.73 -6.37 10.87
CA CYS A 842 7.30 -5.65 12.06
C CYS A 842 6.73 -4.26 11.73
N GLY A 843 7.05 -3.71 10.55
CA GLY A 843 6.64 -2.39 10.10
C GLY A 843 5.19 -2.31 9.61
N CYS A 844 4.56 -3.43 9.25
CA CYS A 844 3.19 -3.45 8.72
C CYS A 844 2.35 -4.60 9.30
N CYS A 845 1.15 -4.26 9.79
CA CYS A 845 0.23 -5.24 10.36
C CYS A 845 -0.38 -6.22 9.35
N CYS A 846 -0.29 -5.92 8.06
CA CYS A 846 -0.76 -6.81 7.01
C CYS A 846 0.04 -8.12 6.91
N TYR A 847 1.25 -8.18 7.48
CA TYR A 847 2.09 -9.38 7.42
C TYR A 847 1.75 -10.42 8.49
N PHE A 848 1.41 -9.98 9.71
CA PHE A 848 1.10 -10.90 10.81
C PHE A 848 -0.40 -11.16 11.00
N GLY A 849 -1.26 -10.28 10.46
CA GLY A 849 -2.71 -10.45 10.55
C GLY A 849 -3.29 -11.42 9.53
#